data_AF-O35711-F1
#
_entry.id   AF-O35711-F1
#
_cell.length_a   1.000
_cell.length_b   1.000
_cell.length_c   1.000
_cell.angle_alpha   90.00
_cell.angle_beta   90.00
_cell.angle_gamma   90.00
#
_symmetry.space_group_name_H-M   'P 1'
#
loop_
_entity.id
_entity.type
_entity.pdbx_description
1 polymer ?
#
loop_
_entity_poly.entity_id
_entity_poly.type
_entity_poly.pdbx_seq_one_letter_code
_entity_poly.pdbx_strand_id
1 'polypeptide(L)'
;MTSDASHMLEAALEQMDGIIAGTKTAADFSDGTCEPGLSPPSTCLNSMPVLHLIEDLRLALEMLALPQEREALLSQVPGPTATYIKEWFEDSLSQVNHHGAASNETYQERLARLEGDKESLILQVSVLTDQVEAQGEKIRDLEVCLEGHQVKLNAAEEMLQQELLSRTSLETQKLDLMTEVSELKLKLVGMEKEQKEQEEKQRKAEELLQELKHLKIKVEELENERNQYEWELKATKAEVAQLQEQVALKDAEIERLHSQLSRSAALHSDHAERDQEIHRLKMGMETLLVANEDKDRRIEELTGLLNKYLRVKEIVMATQGPSERTLSINEDEIEGSFRKWNTTNKSPEEVPKQEISPRCSSPTPGPPPLPQKSLESRAQKKLSCSLEDLRRESGDKCVDGNQLSPVGEPKDSSFLAEQKYPTLPGKLSGATPNGEAAKSPPTASLQPDSSGSSQPKLNRGWSVSAPVLRDTEGGWEDIVSSASSGTESSPQSPVTPDGKRSPKGIKKFWGKIRRTQSGNFNTDAPGMAEFRRGGLRATAGPRLSRTRDTKGQKCDANAPFAQWSTERVCTWMEDFGLGQYVIFARQWVTSGHTLLTATPQDMEKELGIKHPLHRKKLVLAVKAINAKQEETSALLDHIWVTRWLDDIGLPQYKDQFHESRVDGRMLQYLTVNDLLFLKVTSQLHHLSIKCAIHVLHVNKFNPNCLHRRPADESNLSPSEVVQWSNHRVMEWLRSVDLAEYAPNLRGSGVHGGLIILEPRFTGDTLAMLLNIPPQKTLLRRHLTTKFNALIGPEAEQEKRDKMASPAYTPLTTTAKVRPRKLGFSHFGNMRKKKFDESTDYICPMEPGDAVSDSHRVYGVYRGLSPLDNHELDGLDQVGQIS
;
A
#
# COMPACT_ATOMS: atom_id res chain seq x y z
N MET A 1 23.34 41.74 -9.94
CA MET A 1 23.75 40.33 -10.23
C MET A 1 22.84 39.67 -11.26
N THR A 2 21.56 39.35 -11.01
CA THR A 2 20.69 38.85 -12.11
C THR A 2 20.28 39.95 -13.10
N SER A 3 20.16 41.19 -12.64
CA SER A 3 19.87 42.37 -13.48
C SER A 3 20.96 42.68 -14.52
N ASP A 4 22.24 42.65 -14.11
CA ASP A 4 23.39 42.98 -14.97
C ASP A 4 23.43 42.12 -16.23
N ALA A 5 23.26 40.80 -16.06
CA ALA A 5 23.29 39.85 -17.16
C ALA A 5 22.15 40.07 -18.17
N SER A 6 21.01 40.59 -17.73
CA SER A 6 19.87 40.89 -18.61
C SER A 6 20.14 42.11 -19.48
N HIS A 7 20.61 43.22 -18.90
CA HIS A 7 20.98 44.42 -19.68
C HIS A 7 22.20 44.19 -20.58
N MET A 8 23.17 43.36 -20.17
CA MET A 8 24.27 42.98 -21.06
C MET A 8 23.80 42.19 -22.29
N LEU A 9 22.80 41.31 -22.13
CA LEU A 9 22.23 40.55 -23.24
C LEU A 9 21.38 41.44 -24.16
N GLU A 10 20.56 42.32 -23.57
CA GLU A 10 19.74 43.31 -24.26
C GLU A 10 20.59 44.25 -25.14
N ALA A 11 21.66 44.83 -24.57
CA ALA A 11 22.59 45.69 -25.32
C ALA A 11 23.39 44.93 -26.40
N ALA A 12 23.66 43.63 -26.21
CA ALA A 12 24.31 42.81 -27.24
C ALA A 12 23.37 42.49 -28.41
N LEU A 13 22.09 42.25 -28.13
CA LEU A 13 21.05 42.07 -29.16
C LEU A 13 20.84 43.38 -29.95
N GLU A 14 20.75 44.53 -29.26
CA GLU A 14 20.59 45.85 -29.89
C GLU A 14 21.82 46.24 -30.75
N GLN A 15 23.03 45.78 -30.39
CA GLN A 15 24.20 45.90 -31.27
C GLN A 15 24.10 45.02 -32.52
N MET A 16 23.62 43.78 -32.42
CA MET A 16 23.45 42.91 -33.59
C MET A 16 22.36 43.43 -34.54
N ASP A 17 21.22 43.90 -34.04
CA ASP A 17 20.20 44.55 -34.87
C ASP A 17 20.74 45.82 -35.55
N GLY A 18 21.55 46.61 -34.85
CA GLY A 18 22.22 47.78 -35.44
C GLY A 18 23.18 47.45 -36.60
N ILE A 19 23.80 46.27 -36.57
CA ILE A 19 24.67 45.73 -37.63
C ILE A 19 23.82 45.15 -38.77
N ILE A 20 22.82 44.32 -38.46
CA ILE A 20 21.94 43.67 -39.45
C ILE A 20 21.11 44.70 -40.23
N ALA A 21 20.65 45.77 -39.58
CA ALA A 21 19.98 46.89 -40.23
C ALA A 21 20.92 47.83 -41.02
N GLY A 22 22.23 47.56 -41.06
CA GLY A 22 23.22 48.36 -41.79
C GLY A 22 23.47 49.77 -41.22
N THR A 23 22.98 50.06 -40.01
CA THR A 23 22.97 51.42 -39.44
C THR A 23 24.29 51.84 -38.77
N LYS A 24 25.20 50.90 -38.53
CA LYS A 24 26.50 51.14 -37.87
C LYS A 24 27.65 50.50 -38.67
N THR A 25 27.97 51.10 -39.82
CA THR A 25 29.24 50.82 -40.53
C THR A 25 30.42 51.26 -39.67
N ALA A 26 31.47 50.44 -39.60
CA ALA A 26 32.56 50.57 -38.63
C ALA A 26 33.29 51.92 -38.68
N ALA A 27 33.45 52.51 -37.49
CA ALA A 27 34.37 53.60 -37.16
C ALA A 27 34.99 53.33 -35.78
N ASP A 28 36.06 54.05 -35.46
CA ASP A 28 36.63 54.22 -34.11
C ASP A 28 37.22 52.98 -33.41
N PHE A 29 38.22 52.33 -34.03
CA PHE A 29 39.28 51.60 -33.31
C PHE A 29 40.67 51.79 -33.94
N SER A 30 41.24 52.98 -33.78
CA SER A 30 42.66 53.29 -34.05
C SER A 30 43.09 54.54 -33.28
N ASP A 31 44.02 54.40 -32.33
CA ASP A 31 44.63 55.52 -31.60
C ASP A 31 46.14 55.28 -31.40
N GLY A 32 46.91 56.36 -31.46
CA GLY A 32 48.37 56.39 -31.34
C GLY A 32 49.16 56.06 -32.62
N THR A 33 50.09 56.90 -33.11
CA THR A 33 50.44 58.27 -32.68
C THR A 33 51.25 59.01 -33.77
N CYS A 34 51.07 60.34 -33.85
CA CYS A 34 51.91 61.34 -34.57
C CYS A 34 51.98 61.30 -36.11
N GLU A 35 52.10 62.41 -36.85
CA GLU A 35 51.78 63.85 -36.66
C GLU A 35 51.76 64.48 -38.09
N PRO A 36 50.94 65.50 -38.42
CA PRO A 36 50.69 65.91 -39.81
C PRO A 36 51.55 67.08 -40.32
N GLY A 37 51.77 67.15 -41.65
CA GLY A 37 52.63 68.18 -42.27
C GLY A 37 52.29 68.60 -43.71
N LEU A 38 51.42 69.62 -43.84
CA LEU A 38 51.40 70.66 -44.90
C LEU A 38 51.27 70.24 -46.39
N SER A 39 50.05 70.36 -46.94
CA SER A 39 49.79 70.63 -48.37
C SER A 39 49.97 72.14 -48.68
N PRO A 40 50.35 72.55 -49.92
CA PRO A 40 49.35 72.83 -50.99
C PRO A 40 49.95 72.73 -52.44
N PRO A 41 49.29 73.24 -53.51
CA PRO A 41 47.89 73.12 -53.93
C PRO A 41 47.75 72.42 -55.31
N SER A 42 46.61 71.78 -55.57
CA SER A 42 46.34 71.08 -56.85
C SER A 42 45.66 71.99 -57.90
N THR A 43 46.38 72.37 -58.96
CA THR A 43 45.85 73.20 -60.07
C THR A 43 45.72 72.45 -61.41
N CYS A 44 45.95 71.13 -61.44
CA CYS A 44 46.01 70.33 -62.68
C CYS A 44 45.04 69.14 -62.70
N LEU A 45 43.75 69.41 -62.96
CA LEU A 45 42.74 68.37 -63.24
C LEU A 45 41.96 68.56 -64.54
N ASN A 46 42.22 69.64 -65.30
CA ASN A 46 41.51 69.96 -66.54
C ASN A 46 42.17 69.38 -67.82
N SER A 47 43.23 68.57 -67.69
CA SER A 47 43.98 68.04 -68.85
C SER A 47 43.42 66.72 -69.40
N MET A 48 42.77 65.90 -68.57
CA MET A 48 42.24 64.58 -68.99
C MET A 48 41.23 64.65 -70.16
N PRO A 49 40.31 65.63 -70.24
CA PRO A 49 39.43 65.77 -71.41
C PRO A 49 40.19 66.05 -72.71
N VAL A 50 41.31 66.77 -72.64
CA VAL A 50 42.13 67.11 -73.82
C VAL A 50 42.84 65.85 -74.36
N LEU A 51 43.37 65.00 -73.47
CA LEU A 51 43.98 63.74 -73.86
C LEU A 51 42.95 62.76 -74.47
N HIS A 52 41.74 62.68 -73.91
CA HIS A 52 40.65 61.90 -74.52
C HIS A 52 40.30 62.42 -75.92
N LEU A 53 40.08 63.73 -76.08
CA LEU A 53 39.77 64.33 -77.39
C LEU A 53 40.88 64.15 -78.43
N ILE A 54 42.14 64.09 -78.00
CA ILE A 54 43.29 63.79 -78.89
C ILE A 54 43.28 62.31 -79.32
N GLU A 55 42.96 61.37 -78.43
CA GLU A 55 42.86 59.95 -78.80
C GLU A 55 41.61 59.66 -79.62
N ASP A 56 40.46 60.27 -79.32
CA ASP A 56 39.25 60.24 -80.15
C ASP A 56 39.53 60.75 -81.57
N LEU A 57 40.29 61.85 -81.70
CA LEU A 57 40.75 62.37 -82.98
C LEU A 57 41.76 61.43 -83.66
N ARG A 58 42.66 60.79 -82.90
CA ARG A 58 43.63 59.81 -83.40
C ARG A 58 42.90 58.61 -84.03
N LEU A 59 41.93 58.05 -83.30
CA LEU A 59 41.09 56.94 -83.74
C LEU A 59 40.20 57.33 -84.94
N ALA A 60 39.58 58.52 -84.92
CA ALA A 60 38.81 59.03 -86.05
C ALA A 60 39.67 59.17 -87.33
N LEU A 61 40.91 59.64 -87.21
CA LEU A 61 41.86 59.74 -88.33
C LEU A 61 42.45 58.38 -88.75
N GLU A 62 42.40 57.35 -87.90
CA GLU A 62 42.74 55.96 -88.24
C GLU A 62 41.59 55.18 -88.89
N MET A 63 40.34 55.57 -88.64
CA MET A 63 39.16 54.98 -89.30
C MET A 63 38.94 55.45 -90.76
N LEU A 64 39.64 56.48 -91.22
CA LEU A 64 39.55 56.98 -92.60
C LEU A 64 40.29 56.05 -93.57
N ALA A 65 39.54 55.35 -94.42
CA ALA A 65 40.08 54.36 -95.36
C ALA A 65 40.89 54.97 -96.53
N LEU A 66 40.75 56.26 -96.81
CA LEU A 66 41.43 56.96 -97.91
C LEU A 66 42.51 57.92 -97.38
N PRO A 67 43.79 57.74 -97.76
CA PRO A 67 44.88 58.63 -97.35
C PRO A 67 44.63 60.11 -97.72
N GLN A 68 44.01 60.39 -98.88
CA GLN A 68 43.65 61.76 -99.25
C GLN A 68 42.61 62.40 -98.31
N GLU A 69 41.69 61.64 -97.70
CA GLU A 69 40.71 62.19 -96.75
C GLU A 69 41.39 62.55 -95.42
N ARG A 70 42.31 61.69 -94.95
CA ARG A 70 43.14 61.96 -93.78
C ARG A 70 44.03 63.20 -93.98
N GLU A 71 44.67 63.32 -95.14
CA GLU A 71 45.52 64.47 -95.47
C GLU A 71 44.69 65.76 -95.66
N ALA A 72 43.49 65.67 -96.26
CA ALA A 72 42.55 66.80 -96.36
C ALA A 72 42.03 67.27 -94.99
N LEU A 73 41.80 66.37 -94.04
CA LEU A 73 41.41 66.72 -92.67
C LEU A 73 42.57 67.30 -91.86
N LEU A 74 43.79 66.76 -92.01
CA LEU A 74 44.99 67.37 -91.42
C LEU A 74 45.25 68.78 -92.00
N SER A 75 44.97 69.02 -93.28
CA SER A 75 45.11 70.34 -93.91
C SER A 75 44.13 71.42 -93.40
N GLN A 76 43.07 71.00 -92.69
CA GLN A 76 42.10 71.92 -92.08
C GLN A 76 42.53 72.42 -90.69
N VAL A 77 43.58 71.82 -90.08
CA VAL A 77 44.13 72.31 -88.81
C VAL A 77 44.90 73.61 -89.07
N PRO A 78 44.52 74.75 -88.46
CA PRO A 78 45.26 75.99 -88.65
C PRO A 78 46.70 75.85 -88.16
N GLY A 79 47.67 76.33 -88.95
CA GLY A 79 49.10 76.26 -88.61
C GLY A 79 49.43 76.65 -87.16
N PRO A 80 48.93 77.79 -86.64
CA PRO A 80 49.15 78.18 -85.24
C PRO A 80 48.61 77.19 -84.20
N THR A 81 47.52 76.47 -84.50
CA THR A 81 46.95 75.43 -83.63
C THR A 81 47.86 74.21 -83.59
N ALA A 82 48.41 73.80 -84.74
CA ALA A 82 49.39 72.71 -84.81
C ALA A 82 50.68 73.06 -84.05
N THR A 83 51.18 74.29 -84.17
CA THR A 83 52.34 74.77 -83.41
C THR A 83 52.05 74.77 -81.91
N TYR A 84 50.92 75.33 -81.47
CA TYR A 84 50.55 75.39 -80.05
C TYR A 84 50.40 74.00 -79.42
N ILE A 85 49.80 73.02 -80.12
CA ILE A 85 49.72 71.64 -79.65
C ILE A 85 51.11 71.02 -79.51
N LYS A 86 52.01 71.26 -80.48
CA LYS A 86 53.40 70.78 -80.41
C LYS A 86 54.17 71.39 -79.24
N GLU A 87 54.10 72.71 -79.08
CA GLU A 87 54.73 73.45 -77.97
C GLU A 87 54.18 72.95 -76.63
N TRP A 88 52.86 72.77 -76.49
CA TRP A 88 52.23 72.23 -75.28
C TRP A 88 52.72 70.81 -74.92
N PHE A 89 52.92 69.93 -75.91
CA PHE A 89 53.52 68.62 -75.69
C PHE A 89 55.01 68.70 -75.29
N GLU A 90 55.79 69.57 -75.92
CA GLU A 90 57.22 69.76 -75.61
C GLU A 90 57.43 70.38 -74.21
N ASP A 91 56.59 71.33 -73.81
CA ASP A 91 56.59 71.91 -72.45
C ASP A 91 56.13 70.88 -71.40
N SER A 92 55.11 70.07 -71.72
CA SER A 92 54.64 68.99 -70.82
C SER A 92 55.71 67.92 -70.60
N LEU A 93 56.40 67.50 -71.67
CA LEU A 93 57.54 66.57 -71.59
C LEU A 93 58.72 67.17 -70.80
N SER A 94 58.94 68.48 -70.91
CA SER A 94 59.97 69.19 -70.16
C SER A 94 59.66 69.27 -68.66
N GLN A 95 58.42 69.57 -68.30
CA GLN A 95 57.97 69.66 -66.90
C GLN A 95 58.03 68.29 -66.18
N VAL A 96 57.68 67.19 -66.87
CA VAL A 96 57.80 65.82 -66.32
C VAL A 96 59.23 65.47 -65.90
N ASN A 97 60.25 65.97 -66.62
CA ASN A 97 61.66 65.71 -66.29
C ASN A 97 62.22 66.52 -65.10
N HIS A 98 61.53 67.57 -64.63
CA HIS A 98 62.06 68.48 -63.60
C HIS A 98 61.54 68.24 -62.17
N HIS A 99 60.57 67.35 -61.98
CA HIS A 99 60.05 67.00 -60.63
C HIS A 99 60.79 65.86 -59.92
N GLY A 100 61.91 65.35 -60.45
CA GLY A 100 62.68 64.26 -59.85
C GLY A 100 63.64 64.65 -58.71
N ALA A 101 63.91 65.94 -58.50
CA ALA A 101 65.09 66.44 -57.76
C ALA A 101 65.07 66.29 -56.21
N ALA A 102 64.22 65.44 -55.64
CA ALA A 102 64.07 65.25 -54.18
C ALA A 102 64.50 63.86 -53.66
N SER A 103 64.76 62.90 -54.54
CA SER A 103 65.33 61.58 -54.19
C SER A 103 66.20 61.10 -55.35
N ASN A 104 67.41 60.62 -55.07
CA ASN A 104 68.32 60.06 -56.09
C ASN A 104 67.93 58.62 -56.49
N GLU A 105 66.63 58.33 -56.58
CA GLU A 105 66.11 57.10 -57.17
C GLU A 105 66.23 57.18 -58.70
N THR A 106 66.94 56.24 -59.29
CA THR A 106 66.82 55.97 -60.73
C THR A 106 65.42 55.45 -61.06
N TYR A 107 64.99 55.61 -62.31
CA TYR A 107 63.73 55.04 -62.79
C TYR A 107 63.62 53.52 -62.56
N GLN A 108 64.75 52.79 -62.57
CA GLN A 108 64.79 51.36 -62.27
C GLN A 108 64.49 51.07 -60.79
N GLU A 109 65.02 51.85 -59.85
CA GLU A 109 64.73 51.69 -58.42
C GLU A 109 63.27 52.04 -58.08
N ARG A 110 62.72 53.08 -58.73
CA ARG A 110 61.29 53.40 -58.60
C ARG A 110 60.38 52.29 -59.16
N LEU A 111 60.73 51.71 -60.31
CA LEU A 111 60.00 50.57 -60.88
C LEU A 111 60.10 49.34 -59.95
N ALA A 112 61.30 48.98 -59.50
CA ALA A 112 61.51 47.84 -58.62
C ALA A 112 60.75 47.96 -57.29
N ARG A 113 60.65 49.16 -56.69
CA ARG A 113 59.78 49.39 -55.53
C ARG A 113 58.30 49.19 -55.89
N LEU A 114 57.81 49.78 -56.97
CA LEU A 114 56.41 49.63 -57.39
C LEU A 114 56.04 48.18 -57.76
N GLU A 115 57.00 47.41 -58.26
CA GLU A 115 56.83 45.97 -58.51
C GLU A 115 56.75 45.18 -57.20
N GLY A 116 57.58 45.50 -56.21
CA GLY A 116 57.50 44.93 -54.86
C GLY A 116 56.22 45.33 -54.10
N ASP A 117 55.79 46.58 -54.20
CA ASP A 117 54.53 47.07 -53.64
C ASP A 117 53.32 46.35 -54.28
N LYS A 118 53.36 46.14 -55.61
CA LYS A 118 52.37 45.36 -56.35
C LYS A 118 52.34 43.88 -55.89
N GLU A 119 53.49 43.24 -55.70
CA GLU A 119 53.56 41.87 -55.20
C GLU A 119 53.08 41.74 -53.75
N SER A 120 53.42 42.71 -52.89
CA SER A 120 52.89 42.83 -51.53
C SER A 120 51.37 42.99 -51.51
N LEU A 121 50.81 43.83 -52.40
CA LEU A 121 49.37 44.03 -52.50
C LEU A 121 48.66 42.78 -53.05
N ILE A 122 49.23 42.09 -54.04
CA ILE A 122 48.71 40.80 -54.55
C ILE A 122 48.65 39.76 -53.42
N LEU A 123 49.70 39.66 -52.60
CA LEU A 123 49.72 38.74 -51.45
C LEU A 123 48.64 39.10 -50.41
N GLN A 124 48.47 40.39 -50.09
CA GLN A 124 47.42 40.86 -49.18
C GLN A 124 46.01 40.55 -49.72
N VAL A 125 45.77 40.77 -51.01
CA VAL A 125 44.49 40.43 -51.66
C VAL A 125 44.26 38.91 -51.67
N SER A 126 45.29 38.09 -51.90
CA SER A 126 45.17 36.63 -51.80
C SER A 126 44.77 36.19 -50.39
N VAL A 127 45.47 36.66 -49.35
CA VAL A 127 45.18 36.31 -47.95
C VAL A 127 43.78 36.77 -47.52
N LEU A 128 43.31 37.93 -47.99
CA LEU A 128 41.93 38.37 -47.74
C LEU A 128 40.90 37.53 -48.51
N THR A 129 41.22 37.04 -49.71
CA THR A 129 40.36 36.14 -50.49
C THR A 129 40.20 34.81 -49.77
N ASP A 130 41.32 34.17 -49.38
CA ASP A 130 41.33 32.91 -48.62
C ASP A 130 40.50 33.03 -47.31
N GLN A 131 40.59 34.18 -46.62
CA GLN A 131 39.82 34.44 -45.40
C GLN A 131 38.32 34.61 -45.67
N VAL A 132 37.93 35.25 -46.77
CA VAL A 132 36.51 35.39 -47.16
C VAL A 132 35.93 34.04 -47.59
N GLU A 133 36.68 33.23 -48.35
CA GLU A 133 36.24 31.89 -48.74
C GLU A 133 36.05 30.96 -47.52
N ALA A 134 37.00 30.95 -46.58
CA ALA A 134 36.91 30.18 -45.34
C ALA A 134 35.77 30.65 -44.41
N GLN A 135 35.45 31.96 -44.40
CA GLN A 135 34.25 32.45 -43.71
C GLN A 135 32.97 32.02 -44.43
N GLY A 136 32.97 32.02 -45.76
CA GLY A 136 31.85 31.53 -46.58
C GLY A 136 31.57 30.05 -46.38
N GLU A 137 32.59 29.20 -46.25
CA GLU A 137 32.44 27.78 -45.85
C GLU A 137 31.80 27.67 -44.46
N LYS A 138 32.35 28.39 -43.48
CA LYS A 138 31.84 28.35 -42.10
C LYS A 138 30.38 28.83 -41.97
N ILE A 139 29.93 29.76 -42.82
CA ILE A 139 28.52 30.17 -42.89
C ILE A 139 27.65 29.01 -43.39
N ARG A 140 28.04 28.37 -44.50
CA ARG A 140 27.29 27.21 -45.05
C ARG A 140 27.18 26.05 -44.07
N ASP A 141 28.25 25.74 -43.33
CA ASP A 141 28.23 24.71 -42.28
C ASP A 141 27.25 25.05 -41.15
N LEU A 142 27.13 26.34 -40.78
CA LEU A 142 26.19 26.80 -39.77
C LEU A 142 24.74 26.80 -40.28
N GLU A 143 24.50 27.13 -41.54
CA GLU A 143 23.19 27.07 -42.20
C GLU A 143 22.67 25.62 -42.24
N VAL A 144 23.48 24.67 -42.72
CA VAL A 144 23.16 23.23 -42.73
C VAL A 144 22.94 22.69 -41.31
N CYS A 145 23.71 23.16 -40.33
CA CYS A 145 23.51 22.81 -38.93
C CYS A 145 22.17 23.33 -38.40
N LEU A 146 21.79 24.57 -38.75
CA LEU A 146 20.53 25.20 -38.35
C LEU A 146 19.31 24.47 -38.95
N GLU A 147 19.33 24.14 -40.24
CA GLU A 147 18.31 23.30 -40.88
C GLU A 147 18.19 21.93 -40.19
N GLY A 148 19.34 21.28 -39.96
CA GLY A 148 19.43 20.02 -39.22
C GLY A 148 19.00 20.10 -37.74
N HIS A 149 18.88 21.30 -37.18
CA HIS A 149 18.27 21.55 -35.86
C HIS A 149 16.77 21.82 -35.97
N GLN A 150 16.31 22.55 -37.00
CA GLN A 150 14.89 22.82 -37.24
C GLN A 150 14.11 21.52 -37.51
N VAL A 151 14.64 20.59 -38.31
CA VAL A 151 14.01 19.28 -38.55
C VAL A 151 13.86 18.48 -37.24
N LYS A 152 14.85 18.54 -36.35
CA LYS A 152 14.79 17.89 -35.03
C LYS A 152 13.79 18.57 -34.08
N LEU A 153 13.63 19.89 -34.18
CA LEU A 153 12.62 20.65 -33.43
C LEU A 153 11.20 20.21 -33.84
N ASN A 154 10.92 20.19 -35.15
CA ASN A 154 9.63 19.79 -35.69
C ASN A 154 9.26 18.35 -35.26
N ALA A 155 10.20 17.40 -35.40
CA ALA A 155 9.97 16.02 -34.98
C ALA A 155 9.75 15.88 -33.46
N ALA A 156 10.40 16.72 -32.64
CA ALA A 156 10.16 16.78 -31.20
C ALA A 156 8.78 17.38 -30.85
N GLU A 157 8.28 18.32 -31.65
CA GLU A 157 6.95 18.88 -31.50
C GLU A 157 5.86 17.87 -31.89
N GLU A 158 6.02 17.15 -33.00
CA GLU A 158 5.09 16.07 -33.41
C GLU A 158 4.98 14.97 -32.34
N MET A 159 6.11 14.52 -31.78
CA MET A 159 6.12 13.58 -30.65
C MET A 159 5.42 14.13 -29.40
N LEU A 160 5.56 15.44 -29.11
CA LEU A 160 4.89 16.09 -27.99
C LEU A 160 3.38 16.16 -28.21
N GLN A 161 2.92 16.49 -29.42
CA GLN A 161 1.50 16.49 -29.78
C GLN A 161 0.89 15.07 -29.66
N GLN A 162 1.61 14.04 -30.09
CA GLN A 162 1.18 12.64 -29.95
C GLN A 162 1.09 12.18 -28.48
N GLU A 163 2.07 12.53 -27.64
CA GLU A 163 2.04 12.27 -26.18
C GLU A 163 0.92 13.05 -25.49
N LEU A 164 0.59 14.27 -25.92
CA LEU A 164 -0.56 15.03 -25.40
C LEU A 164 -1.90 14.34 -25.71
N LEU A 165 -2.13 13.91 -26.96
CA LEU A 165 -3.33 13.16 -27.34
C LEU A 165 -3.44 11.82 -26.59
N SER A 166 -2.33 11.09 -26.47
CA SER A 166 -2.21 9.87 -25.68
C SER A 166 -2.60 10.09 -24.22
N ARG A 167 -2.09 11.17 -23.59
CA ARG A 167 -2.44 11.54 -22.21
C ARG A 167 -3.91 11.84 -22.04
N THR A 168 -4.50 12.67 -22.89
CA THR A 168 -5.93 13.01 -22.80
C THR A 168 -6.79 11.76 -22.85
N SER A 169 -6.49 10.83 -23.78
CA SER A 169 -7.18 9.53 -23.88
C SER A 169 -7.04 8.68 -22.60
N LEU A 170 -5.82 8.58 -22.06
CA LEU A 170 -5.55 7.84 -20.81
C LEU A 170 -6.19 8.50 -19.58
N GLU A 171 -6.38 9.83 -19.58
CA GLU A 171 -7.07 10.54 -18.50
C GLU A 171 -8.59 10.37 -18.57
N THR A 172 -9.20 10.30 -19.76
CA THR A 172 -10.59 9.86 -19.95
C THR A 172 -10.78 8.42 -19.44
N GLN A 173 -9.98 7.47 -19.93
CA GLN A 173 -10.08 6.06 -19.51
C GLN A 173 -9.94 5.88 -17.98
N LYS A 174 -9.07 6.67 -17.35
CA LYS A 174 -8.91 6.71 -15.89
C LYS A 174 -10.19 7.21 -15.18
N LEU A 175 -10.91 8.18 -15.73
CA LEU A 175 -12.15 8.70 -15.15
C LEU A 175 -13.29 7.66 -15.25
N ASP A 176 -13.39 6.97 -16.38
CA ASP A 176 -14.35 5.87 -16.57
C ASP A 176 -14.11 4.74 -15.56
N LEU A 177 -12.85 4.31 -15.42
CA LEU A 177 -12.45 3.30 -14.43
C LEU A 177 -12.64 3.77 -12.98
N MET A 178 -12.47 5.06 -12.68
CA MET A 178 -12.80 5.61 -11.35
C MET A 178 -14.32 5.57 -11.08
N THR A 179 -15.14 5.65 -12.11
CA THR A 179 -16.61 5.52 -12.03
C THR A 179 -17.00 4.06 -11.81
N GLU A 180 -16.46 3.13 -12.61
CA GLU A 180 -16.68 1.68 -12.44
C GLU A 180 -16.26 1.19 -11.04
N VAL A 181 -15.07 1.59 -10.57
CA VAL A 181 -14.59 1.27 -9.21
C VAL A 181 -15.52 1.84 -8.12
N SER A 182 -16.22 2.94 -8.40
CA SER A 182 -17.20 3.52 -7.46
C SER A 182 -18.51 2.73 -7.46
N GLU A 183 -18.99 2.27 -8.62
CA GLU A 183 -20.12 1.34 -8.69
C GLU A 183 -19.83 -0.01 -8.03
N LEU A 184 -18.66 -0.59 -8.26
CA LEU A 184 -18.25 -1.87 -7.68
C LEU A 184 -18.15 -1.79 -6.15
N LYS A 185 -17.70 -0.65 -5.60
CA LYS A 185 -17.74 -0.38 -4.15
C LYS A 185 -19.17 -0.30 -3.63
N LEU A 186 -20.08 0.34 -4.36
CA LEU A 186 -21.50 0.42 -3.95
C LEU A 186 -22.17 -0.96 -3.97
N LYS A 187 -21.89 -1.77 -5.00
CA LYS A 187 -22.33 -3.17 -5.11
C LYS A 187 -21.77 -4.03 -3.96
N LEU A 188 -20.48 -3.89 -3.62
CA LEU A 188 -19.85 -4.58 -2.50
C LEU A 188 -20.51 -4.22 -1.15
N VAL A 189 -20.79 -2.94 -0.88
CA VAL A 189 -21.50 -2.51 0.35
C VAL A 189 -22.92 -3.08 0.42
N GLY A 190 -23.59 -3.26 -0.72
CA GLY A 190 -24.86 -4.00 -0.82
C GLY A 190 -24.70 -5.46 -0.40
N MET A 191 -23.76 -6.18 -1.02
CA MET A 191 -23.49 -7.59 -0.73
C MET A 191 -23.02 -7.83 0.72
N GLU A 192 -22.22 -6.93 1.29
CA GLU A 192 -21.84 -6.98 2.72
C GLU A 192 -23.03 -6.81 3.67
N LYS A 193 -24.08 -6.08 3.26
CA LYS A 193 -25.31 -5.94 4.03
C LYS A 193 -26.16 -7.20 3.92
N GLU A 194 -26.31 -7.74 2.71
CA GLU A 194 -27.04 -8.99 2.45
C GLU A 194 -26.39 -10.17 3.19
N GLN A 195 -25.05 -10.27 3.18
CA GLN A 195 -24.31 -11.27 3.94
C GLN A 195 -24.63 -11.19 5.45
N LYS A 196 -24.60 -9.99 6.05
CA LYS A 196 -24.93 -9.80 7.47
C LYS A 196 -26.37 -10.21 7.79
N GLU A 197 -27.31 -9.93 6.88
CA GLU A 197 -28.71 -10.35 7.04
C GLU A 197 -28.86 -11.89 6.97
N GLN A 198 -28.09 -12.57 6.10
CA GLN A 198 -28.05 -14.04 6.05
C GLN A 198 -27.35 -14.65 7.27
N GLU A 199 -26.26 -14.04 7.77
CA GLU A 199 -25.60 -14.47 9.01
C GLU A 199 -26.51 -14.32 10.23
N GLU A 200 -27.35 -13.28 10.29
CA GLU A 200 -28.35 -13.12 11.35
C GLU A 200 -29.46 -14.18 11.26
N LYS A 201 -29.95 -14.49 10.05
CA LYS A 201 -30.92 -15.57 9.81
C LYS A 201 -30.34 -16.94 10.18
N GLN A 202 -29.08 -17.20 9.83
CA GLN A 202 -28.37 -18.43 10.17
C GLN A 202 -28.22 -18.59 11.69
N ARG A 203 -27.82 -17.54 12.42
CA ARG A 203 -27.75 -17.55 13.90
C ARG A 203 -29.10 -17.88 14.53
N LYS A 204 -30.19 -17.27 14.06
CA LYS A 204 -31.56 -17.55 14.53
C LYS A 204 -31.99 -18.99 14.23
N ALA A 205 -31.61 -19.55 13.08
CA ALA A 205 -31.85 -20.96 12.78
C ALA A 205 -31.03 -21.91 13.68
N GLU A 206 -29.79 -21.56 14.03
CA GLU A 206 -28.94 -22.31 14.95
C GLU A 206 -29.41 -22.24 16.41
N GLU A 207 -29.99 -21.11 16.83
CA GLU A 207 -30.64 -20.92 18.13
C GLU A 207 -31.90 -21.80 18.25
N LEU A 208 -32.80 -21.72 17.27
CA LEU A 208 -33.98 -22.61 17.18
C LEU A 208 -33.60 -24.09 17.10
N LEU A 209 -32.48 -24.43 16.46
CA LEU A 209 -31.96 -25.81 16.42
C LEU A 209 -31.44 -26.28 17.79
N GLN A 210 -30.95 -25.38 18.64
CA GLN A 210 -30.57 -25.69 20.02
C GLN A 210 -31.80 -25.85 20.92
N GLU A 211 -32.80 -24.97 20.77
CA GLU A 211 -34.10 -25.12 21.46
C GLU A 211 -34.76 -26.46 21.12
N LEU A 212 -34.88 -26.81 19.83
CA LEU A 212 -35.46 -28.08 19.39
C LEU A 212 -34.69 -29.31 19.93
N LYS A 213 -33.36 -29.23 20.08
CA LYS A 213 -32.57 -30.29 20.74
C LYS A 213 -32.90 -30.40 22.23
N HIS A 214 -33.05 -29.27 22.92
CA HIS A 214 -33.42 -29.27 24.34
C HIS A 214 -34.85 -29.78 24.57
N LEU A 215 -35.82 -29.32 23.77
CA LEU A 215 -37.20 -29.83 23.79
C LEU A 215 -37.24 -31.32 23.50
N LYS A 216 -36.45 -31.84 22.54
CA LYS A 216 -36.39 -33.28 22.27
C LYS A 216 -35.96 -34.07 23.52
N ILE A 217 -34.90 -33.64 24.21
CA ILE A 217 -34.44 -34.29 25.44
C ILE A 217 -35.53 -34.25 26.51
N LYS A 218 -36.21 -33.10 26.69
CA LYS A 218 -37.30 -32.98 27.68
C LYS A 218 -38.52 -33.84 27.33
N VAL A 219 -38.82 -34.07 26.04
CA VAL A 219 -39.84 -35.02 25.60
C VAL A 219 -39.41 -36.46 25.92
N GLU A 220 -38.17 -36.83 25.62
CA GLU A 220 -37.62 -38.16 25.90
C GLU A 220 -37.60 -38.47 27.42
N GLU A 221 -37.32 -37.48 28.26
CA GLU A 221 -37.50 -37.57 29.72
C GLU A 221 -38.96 -37.83 30.12
N LEU A 222 -39.90 -37.03 29.62
CA LEU A 222 -41.34 -37.15 29.94
C LEU A 222 -41.97 -38.45 29.42
N GLU A 223 -41.50 -38.96 28.28
CA GLU A 223 -41.92 -40.26 27.77
C GLU A 223 -41.47 -41.40 28.69
N ASN A 224 -40.25 -41.32 29.26
CA ASN A 224 -39.76 -42.27 30.24
C ASN A 224 -40.53 -42.18 31.57
N GLU A 225 -40.81 -40.98 32.09
CA GLU A 225 -41.67 -40.78 33.27
C GLU A 225 -43.08 -41.39 33.03
N ARG A 226 -43.70 -41.13 31.87
CA ARG A 226 -45.00 -41.71 31.49
C ARG A 226 -44.93 -43.24 31.43
N ASN A 227 -43.88 -43.81 30.84
CA ASN A 227 -43.70 -45.27 30.77
C ASN A 227 -43.59 -45.90 32.16
N GLN A 228 -42.93 -45.23 33.12
CA GLN A 228 -42.87 -45.67 34.51
C GLN A 228 -44.26 -45.66 35.17
N TYR A 229 -44.99 -44.54 35.11
CA TYR A 229 -46.35 -44.46 35.68
C TYR A 229 -47.31 -45.47 35.01
N GLU A 230 -47.16 -45.75 33.72
CA GLU A 230 -47.96 -46.75 33.02
C GLU A 230 -47.64 -48.19 33.48
N TRP A 231 -46.39 -48.47 33.88
CA TRP A 231 -45.99 -49.75 34.48
C TRP A 231 -46.51 -49.90 35.91
N GLU A 232 -46.37 -48.86 36.74
CA GLU A 232 -46.91 -48.82 38.12
C GLU A 232 -48.44 -48.96 38.13
N LEU A 233 -49.14 -48.32 37.17
CA LEU A 233 -50.58 -48.46 36.98
C LEU A 233 -51.00 -49.87 36.52
N LYS A 234 -50.14 -50.61 35.81
CA LYS A 234 -50.39 -52.01 35.44
C LYS A 234 -50.16 -52.95 36.62
N ALA A 235 -49.11 -52.72 37.40
CA ALA A 235 -48.81 -53.51 38.61
C ALA A 235 -49.94 -53.37 39.65
N THR A 236 -50.33 -52.15 39.99
CA THR A 236 -51.43 -51.88 40.94
C THR A 236 -52.79 -52.42 40.46
N LYS A 237 -53.08 -52.37 39.15
CA LYS A 237 -54.29 -53.02 38.60
C LYS A 237 -54.27 -54.54 38.71
N ALA A 238 -53.11 -55.18 38.55
CA ALA A 238 -52.97 -56.62 38.71
C ALA A 238 -53.14 -57.04 40.18
N GLU A 239 -52.57 -56.27 41.12
CA GLU A 239 -52.76 -56.46 42.56
C GLU A 239 -54.23 -56.32 42.97
N VAL A 240 -54.94 -55.28 42.49
CA VAL A 240 -56.38 -55.10 42.73
C VAL A 240 -57.20 -56.28 42.16
N ALA A 241 -56.86 -56.79 40.97
CA ALA A 241 -57.54 -57.96 40.40
C ALA A 241 -57.31 -59.24 41.24
N GLN A 242 -56.08 -59.46 41.74
CA GLN A 242 -55.76 -60.59 42.61
C GLN A 242 -56.47 -60.49 43.99
N LEU A 243 -56.67 -59.27 44.50
CA LEU A 243 -57.45 -59.04 45.71
C LEU A 243 -58.95 -59.28 45.46
N GLN A 244 -59.48 -58.87 44.30
CA GLN A 244 -60.86 -59.15 43.90
C GLN A 244 -61.14 -60.65 43.73
N GLU A 245 -60.21 -61.42 43.16
CA GLU A 245 -60.32 -62.88 43.09
C GLU A 245 -60.34 -63.52 44.47
N GLN A 246 -59.47 -63.08 45.40
CA GLN A 246 -59.47 -63.57 46.78
C GLN A 246 -60.77 -63.25 47.53
N VAL A 247 -61.36 -62.06 47.32
CA VAL A 247 -62.68 -61.70 47.87
C VAL A 247 -63.76 -62.63 47.32
N ALA A 248 -63.84 -62.80 46.00
CA ALA A 248 -64.83 -63.69 45.37
C ALA A 248 -64.72 -65.15 45.84
N LEU A 249 -63.50 -65.67 46.03
CA LEU A 249 -63.28 -67.00 46.61
C LEU A 249 -63.74 -67.11 48.07
N LYS A 250 -63.64 -66.03 48.85
CA LYS A 250 -64.14 -65.99 50.24
C LYS A 250 -65.66 -65.87 50.30
N ASP A 251 -66.26 -65.07 49.44
CA ASP A 251 -67.73 -64.95 49.34
C ASP A 251 -68.37 -66.29 48.93
N ALA A 252 -67.78 -66.99 47.95
CA ALA A 252 -68.24 -68.33 47.54
C ALA A 252 -68.09 -69.38 48.67
N GLU A 253 -67.06 -69.28 49.51
CA GLU A 253 -66.95 -70.13 50.71
C GLU A 253 -68.00 -69.80 51.76
N ILE A 254 -68.33 -68.51 51.96
CA ILE A 254 -69.41 -68.07 52.85
C ILE A 254 -70.77 -68.61 52.37
N GLU A 255 -71.08 -68.51 51.07
CA GLU A 255 -72.30 -69.10 50.49
C GLU A 255 -72.34 -70.63 50.63
N ARG A 256 -71.20 -71.31 50.44
CA ARG A 256 -71.08 -72.76 50.63
C ARG A 256 -71.38 -73.16 52.07
N LEU A 257 -70.89 -72.40 53.05
CA LEU A 257 -71.12 -72.63 54.48
C LEU A 257 -72.58 -72.34 54.88
N HIS A 258 -73.16 -71.22 54.42
CA HIS A 258 -74.59 -70.94 54.59
C HIS A 258 -75.46 -72.07 54.00
N SER A 259 -75.12 -72.54 52.79
CA SER A 259 -75.82 -73.65 52.14
C SER A 259 -75.65 -75.01 52.85
N GLN A 260 -74.64 -75.20 53.69
CA GLN A 260 -74.57 -76.37 54.58
C GLN A 260 -75.47 -76.19 55.81
N LEU A 261 -75.46 -75.02 56.44
CA LEU A 261 -76.29 -74.70 57.60
C LEU A 261 -77.80 -74.83 57.27
N SER A 262 -78.27 -74.24 56.17
CA SER A 262 -79.69 -74.32 55.76
C SER A 262 -80.16 -75.76 55.50
N ARG A 263 -79.29 -76.63 54.95
CA ARG A 263 -79.62 -78.06 54.76
C ARG A 263 -79.67 -78.83 56.08
N SER A 264 -78.84 -78.47 57.05
CA SER A 264 -78.86 -79.09 58.38
C SER A 264 -80.09 -78.67 59.21
N ALA A 265 -80.60 -77.45 59.01
CA ALA A 265 -81.81 -76.96 59.67
C ALA A 265 -83.08 -77.67 59.19
N ALA A 266 -83.13 -78.10 57.92
CA ALA A 266 -84.32 -78.69 57.29
C ALA A 266 -84.77 -80.06 57.86
N LEU A 267 -83.99 -80.68 58.76
CA LEU A 267 -84.32 -81.96 59.40
C LEU A 267 -84.90 -81.83 60.83
N HIS A 268 -85.05 -80.61 61.36
CA HIS A 268 -85.58 -80.38 62.71
C HIS A 268 -86.77 -79.42 62.67
N SER A 269 -87.99 -79.97 62.68
CA SER A 269 -89.27 -79.23 62.62
C SER A 269 -89.66 -78.50 63.93
N ASP A 270 -88.65 -78.07 64.69
CA ASP A 270 -88.77 -77.52 66.06
C ASP A 270 -88.35 -76.03 66.10
N HIS A 271 -88.19 -75.40 64.92
CA HIS A 271 -87.63 -74.05 64.77
C HIS A 271 -88.66 -72.93 65.00
N ALA A 272 -89.94 -73.17 64.65
CA ALA A 272 -90.96 -72.12 64.61
C ALA A 272 -91.24 -71.45 65.97
N GLU A 273 -91.24 -72.21 67.08
CA GLU A 273 -91.38 -71.62 68.42
C GLU A 273 -90.11 -70.86 68.85
N ARG A 274 -88.92 -71.35 68.48
CA ARG A 274 -87.64 -70.66 68.76
C ARG A 274 -87.52 -69.36 68.00
N ASP A 275 -87.96 -69.29 66.74
CA ASP A 275 -87.94 -68.06 65.96
C ASP A 275 -88.93 -67.01 66.50
N GLN A 276 -90.10 -67.44 67.00
CA GLN A 276 -91.01 -66.54 67.72
C GLN A 276 -90.41 -66.06 69.04
N GLU A 277 -89.72 -66.92 69.79
CA GLU A 277 -89.03 -66.55 71.03
C GLU A 277 -87.87 -65.57 70.77
N ILE A 278 -87.05 -65.82 69.76
CA ILE A 278 -85.98 -64.92 69.31
C ILE A 278 -86.56 -63.57 68.86
N HIS A 279 -87.70 -63.55 68.17
CA HIS A 279 -88.33 -62.30 67.75
C HIS A 279 -88.95 -61.51 68.92
N ARG A 280 -89.50 -62.20 69.93
CA ARG A 280 -89.89 -61.58 71.21
C ARG A 280 -88.68 -61.00 71.95
N LEU A 281 -87.58 -61.75 72.04
CA LEU A 281 -86.35 -61.32 72.71
C LEU A 281 -85.69 -60.14 71.98
N LYS A 282 -85.71 -60.10 70.65
CA LYS A 282 -85.26 -58.93 69.88
C LYS A 282 -86.09 -57.68 70.19
N MET A 283 -87.42 -57.77 70.11
CA MET A 283 -88.31 -56.64 70.47
C MET A 283 -88.11 -56.17 71.92
N GLY A 284 -87.91 -57.12 72.85
CA GLY A 284 -87.59 -56.81 74.25
C GLY A 284 -86.23 -56.14 74.41
N MET A 285 -85.21 -56.55 73.66
CA MET A 285 -83.87 -55.96 73.71
C MET A 285 -83.80 -54.58 73.04
N GLU A 286 -84.50 -54.36 71.93
CA GLU A 286 -84.64 -53.03 71.30
C GLU A 286 -85.39 -52.06 72.24
N THR A 287 -86.45 -52.54 72.90
CA THR A 287 -87.16 -51.77 73.94
C THR A 287 -86.25 -51.44 75.13
N LEU A 288 -85.40 -52.38 75.57
CA LEU A 288 -84.42 -52.17 76.63
C LEU A 288 -83.29 -51.21 76.24
N LEU A 289 -82.88 -51.20 74.97
CA LEU A 289 -81.88 -50.27 74.44
C LEU A 289 -82.40 -48.83 74.50
N VAL A 290 -83.59 -48.57 73.93
CA VAL A 290 -84.24 -47.25 74.01
C VAL A 290 -84.50 -46.85 75.47
N ALA A 291 -84.92 -47.79 76.32
CA ALA A 291 -85.11 -47.56 77.75
C ALA A 291 -83.80 -47.42 78.56
N ASN A 292 -82.63 -47.71 77.98
CA ASN A 292 -81.33 -47.36 78.56
C ASN A 292 -80.85 -46.01 78.03
N GLU A 293 -80.96 -45.74 76.73
CA GLU A 293 -80.64 -44.42 76.17
C GLU A 293 -81.40 -43.28 76.88
N ASP A 294 -82.67 -43.49 77.24
CA ASP A 294 -83.45 -42.49 77.97
C ASP A 294 -83.08 -42.40 79.46
N LYS A 295 -82.58 -43.50 80.08
CA LYS A 295 -81.98 -43.44 81.43
C LYS A 295 -80.64 -42.71 81.39
N ASP A 296 -79.80 -42.96 80.40
CA ASP A 296 -78.48 -42.35 80.26
C ASP A 296 -78.63 -40.84 80.02
N ARG A 297 -79.57 -40.45 79.13
CA ARG A 297 -80.01 -39.05 78.96
C ARG A 297 -80.52 -38.45 80.28
N ARG A 298 -81.25 -39.21 81.09
CA ARG A 298 -81.71 -38.76 82.41
C ARG A 298 -80.59 -38.68 83.45
N ILE A 299 -79.56 -39.53 83.35
CA ILE A 299 -78.34 -39.47 84.16
C ILE A 299 -77.52 -38.24 83.76
N GLU A 300 -77.42 -37.90 82.48
CA GLU A 300 -76.82 -36.64 82.02
C GLU A 300 -77.58 -35.41 82.53
N GLU A 301 -78.93 -35.40 82.47
CA GLU A 301 -79.73 -34.32 83.05
C GLU A 301 -79.52 -34.19 84.56
N LEU A 302 -79.57 -35.30 85.31
CA LEU A 302 -79.35 -35.31 86.75
C LEU A 302 -77.91 -34.90 87.11
N THR A 303 -76.92 -35.31 86.33
CA THR A 303 -75.52 -34.90 86.48
C THR A 303 -75.33 -33.42 86.15
N GLY A 304 -76.04 -32.90 85.15
CA GLY A 304 -76.10 -31.47 84.82
C GLY A 304 -76.77 -30.63 85.91
N LEU A 305 -77.85 -31.13 86.52
CA LEU A 305 -78.51 -30.52 87.68
C LEU A 305 -77.64 -30.60 88.93
N LEU A 306 -76.97 -31.72 89.18
CA LEU A 306 -76.02 -31.87 90.29
C LEU A 306 -74.83 -30.90 90.13
N ASN A 307 -74.26 -30.76 88.93
CA ASN A 307 -73.19 -29.80 88.64
C ASN A 307 -73.66 -28.33 88.63
N LYS A 308 -74.96 -28.05 88.49
CA LYS A 308 -75.54 -26.73 88.74
C LYS A 308 -75.71 -26.50 90.25
N TYR A 309 -76.23 -27.49 90.98
CA TYR A 309 -76.37 -27.41 92.44
C TYR A 309 -75.01 -27.29 93.14
N LEU A 310 -73.99 -28.04 92.71
CA LEU A 310 -72.63 -27.95 93.23
C LEU A 310 -72.03 -26.56 92.96
N ARG A 311 -72.15 -26.00 91.74
CA ARG A 311 -71.72 -24.62 91.48
C ARG A 311 -72.48 -23.57 92.29
N VAL A 312 -73.79 -23.72 92.46
CA VAL A 312 -74.57 -22.81 93.34
C VAL A 312 -74.14 -22.96 94.79
N LYS A 313 -73.86 -24.18 95.25
CA LYS A 313 -73.35 -24.47 96.59
C LYS A 313 -71.94 -23.92 96.80
N GLU A 314 -71.04 -24.03 95.82
CA GLU A 314 -69.71 -23.40 95.84
C GLU A 314 -69.82 -21.87 95.87
N ILE A 315 -70.69 -21.27 95.05
CA ILE A 315 -70.91 -19.81 95.05
C ILE A 315 -71.46 -19.34 96.41
N VAL A 316 -72.37 -20.09 97.03
CA VAL A 316 -72.86 -19.81 98.39
C VAL A 316 -71.74 -19.99 99.42
N MET A 317 -71.01 -21.11 99.40
CA MET A 317 -69.92 -21.41 100.34
C MET A 317 -68.71 -20.48 100.18
N ALA A 318 -68.46 -19.92 98.99
CA ALA A 318 -67.44 -18.91 98.77
C ALA A 318 -67.78 -17.54 99.38
N THR A 319 -69.01 -17.34 99.88
CA THR A 319 -69.45 -16.09 100.54
C THR A 319 -69.55 -16.19 102.07
N GLN A 320 -69.24 -17.35 102.69
CA GLN A 320 -69.14 -17.49 104.15
C GLN A 320 -67.85 -18.26 104.53
N GLY A 321 -67.18 -17.81 105.61
CA GLY A 321 -65.74 -18.04 105.81
C GLY A 321 -65.28 -19.49 106.09
N PRO A 322 -63.98 -19.79 105.90
CA PRO A 322 -63.46 -21.16 105.86
C PRO A 322 -62.96 -21.73 107.20
N SER A 323 -63.00 -23.06 107.31
CA SER A 323 -62.15 -23.92 108.16
C SER A 323 -62.23 -25.36 107.61
N GLU A 324 -61.14 -26.02 107.22
CA GLU A 324 -60.08 -26.64 108.06
C GLU A 324 -60.58 -27.87 108.86
N ARG A 325 -59.97 -29.07 108.84
CA ARG A 325 -58.76 -29.65 108.17
C ARG A 325 -59.15 -31.02 107.54
N THR A 326 -58.59 -31.55 106.44
CA THR A 326 -57.18 -31.75 105.97
C THR A 326 -56.49 -32.99 106.59
N LEU A 327 -55.62 -33.66 105.77
CA LEU A 327 -54.87 -34.95 105.94
C LEU A 327 -55.50 -36.12 105.14
N SER A 328 -55.14 -36.46 103.88
CA SER A 328 -53.93 -36.31 103.02
C SER A 328 -52.87 -37.44 103.14
N ILE A 329 -52.03 -37.60 102.09
CA ILE A 329 -50.91 -38.57 101.90
C ILE A 329 -51.38 -39.99 101.46
N ASN A 330 -50.86 -40.69 100.43
CA ASN A 330 -49.86 -40.44 99.35
C ASN A 330 -50.16 -41.39 98.14
N GLU A 331 -50.05 -41.01 96.86
CA GLU A 331 -48.88 -40.92 95.92
C GLU A 331 -48.60 -42.20 95.05
N ASP A 332 -47.86 -41.97 93.96
CA ASP A 332 -47.12 -42.91 93.07
C ASP A 332 -47.73 -43.57 91.81
N GLU A 333 -47.19 -43.12 90.65
CA GLU A 333 -46.92 -43.79 89.35
C GLU A 333 -48.07 -44.43 88.51
N ILE A 334 -48.06 -44.42 87.16
CA ILE A 334 -46.99 -44.14 86.17
C ILE A 334 -47.47 -43.11 85.12
N GLU A 335 -46.65 -42.11 84.79
CA GLU A 335 -46.80 -41.26 83.58
C GLU A 335 -45.78 -41.68 82.50
N GLY A 336 -46.20 -41.72 81.22
CA GLY A 336 -45.41 -42.32 80.12
C GLY A 336 -45.54 -41.62 78.76
N SER A 337 -45.18 -40.34 78.67
CA SER A 337 -45.33 -39.55 77.44
C SER A 337 -44.23 -39.78 76.40
N PHE A 338 -44.55 -40.42 75.27
CA PHE A 338 -43.67 -40.51 74.10
C PHE A 338 -44.30 -39.93 72.81
N ARG A 339 -43.70 -38.81 72.41
CA ARG A 339 -43.98 -37.89 71.29
C ARG A 339 -44.10 -38.51 69.88
N LYS A 340 -44.64 -37.67 68.97
CA LYS A 340 -44.51 -37.63 67.47
C LYS A 340 -45.45 -38.55 66.68
N TRP A 341 -46.07 -38.10 65.57
CA TRP A 341 -46.27 -36.72 65.02
C TRP A 341 -47.36 -36.79 63.92
N ASN A 342 -48.25 -35.79 63.81
CA ASN A 342 -49.33 -35.78 62.80
C ASN A 342 -49.10 -34.76 61.67
N THR A 343 -49.44 -35.20 60.45
CA THR A 343 -50.11 -34.49 59.33
C THR A 343 -50.24 -32.94 59.35
N THR A 344 -49.70 -32.23 58.33
CA THR A 344 -50.47 -31.34 57.41
C THR A 344 -49.68 -30.67 56.26
N ASN A 345 -50.23 -30.77 55.04
CA ASN A 345 -50.48 -29.75 53.99
C ASN A 345 -49.61 -28.49 53.72
N LYS A 346 -49.24 -28.36 52.42
CA LYS A 346 -49.34 -27.20 51.48
C LYS A 346 -48.30 -26.04 51.46
N SER A 347 -48.20 -25.46 50.25
CA SER A 347 -47.37 -24.35 49.69
C SER A 347 -48.17 -23.00 49.70
N PRO A 348 -47.70 -21.83 49.17
CA PRO A 348 -46.47 -21.49 48.40
C PRO A 348 -45.77 -20.12 48.75
N GLU A 349 -44.96 -19.61 47.80
CA GLU A 349 -44.55 -18.20 47.50
C GLU A 349 -43.27 -17.53 48.10
N GLU A 350 -42.30 -17.31 47.20
CA GLU A 350 -41.48 -16.10 46.87
C GLU A 350 -40.54 -15.34 47.88
N VAL A 351 -39.21 -15.47 47.64
CA VAL A 351 -38.24 -14.41 47.17
C VAL A 351 -38.04 -13.09 48.00
N PRO A 352 -36.79 -12.54 48.22
CA PRO A 352 -35.42 -13.13 48.24
C PRO A 352 -34.38 -12.48 49.24
N LYS A 353 -33.08 -12.85 49.07
CA LYS A 353 -31.81 -12.05 49.27
C LYS A 353 -31.10 -11.88 50.64
N GLN A 354 -29.79 -12.23 50.61
CA GLN A 354 -28.59 -11.62 51.28
C GLN A 354 -28.51 -11.67 52.85
N GLU A 355 -27.36 -11.76 53.54
CA GLU A 355 -25.91 -11.74 53.16
C GLU A 355 -24.97 -12.35 54.26
N ILE A 356 -23.71 -12.69 53.90
CA ILE A 356 -22.47 -12.80 54.76
C ILE A 356 -22.49 -13.81 55.97
N SER A 357 -21.75 -14.95 56.05
CA SER A 357 -20.27 -15.26 55.98
C SER A 357 -19.49 -14.97 57.30
N PRO A 358 -18.33 -15.60 57.70
CA PRO A 358 -17.50 -16.67 57.07
C PRO A 358 -16.87 -17.78 58.00
N ARG A 359 -16.09 -18.71 57.38
CA ARG A 359 -14.70 -19.21 57.72
C ARG A 359 -14.39 -20.63 58.30
N CYS A 360 -13.48 -21.32 57.57
CA CYS A 360 -12.44 -22.31 57.99
C CYS A 360 -12.87 -23.72 58.52
N SER A 361 -12.18 -24.85 58.27
CA SER A 361 -10.86 -25.16 57.63
C SER A 361 -10.88 -26.45 56.74
N SER A 362 -9.78 -26.73 56.02
CA SER A 362 -9.51 -27.83 55.06
C SER A 362 -8.61 -28.96 55.67
N PRO A 363 -8.06 -30.02 54.98
CA PRO A 363 -7.96 -30.29 53.51
C PRO A 363 -8.12 -31.76 52.98
N THR A 364 -7.87 -31.91 51.67
CA THR A 364 -7.82 -33.06 50.71
C THR A 364 -6.55 -33.96 50.85
N PRO A 365 -6.18 -34.95 49.96
CA PRO A 365 -6.72 -35.41 48.64
C PRO A 365 -6.76 -36.95 48.33
N GLY A 366 -7.31 -37.33 47.14
CA GLY A 366 -6.70 -38.36 46.24
C GLY A 366 -7.45 -39.69 45.94
N PRO A 367 -7.71 -40.05 44.66
CA PRO A 367 -8.26 -41.35 44.25
C PRO A 367 -7.29 -42.29 43.46
N PRO A 368 -7.36 -43.64 43.61
CA PRO A 368 -6.64 -44.64 42.80
C PRO A 368 -7.50 -45.35 41.71
N PRO A 369 -6.93 -46.20 40.81
CA PRO A 369 -7.55 -46.55 39.50
C PRO A 369 -8.00 -48.03 39.25
N LEU A 370 -8.64 -48.22 38.07
CA LEU A 370 -8.83 -49.41 37.18
C LEU A 370 -8.05 -50.73 37.49
N PRO A 371 -8.55 -51.98 37.19
CA PRO A 371 -8.93 -52.40 35.82
C PRO A 371 -9.91 -53.61 35.56
N GLN A 372 -10.35 -53.72 34.28
CA GLN A 372 -10.74 -54.85 33.38
C GLN A 372 -11.07 -56.32 33.83
N LYS A 373 -11.83 -57.04 32.95
CA LYS A 373 -12.03 -58.53 32.77
C LYS A 373 -13.19 -59.19 33.56
N SER A 374 -13.92 -60.24 33.11
CA SER A 374 -14.01 -60.99 31.83
C SER A 374 -15.35 -61.77 31.68
N LEU A 375 -15.46 -62.64 30.66
CA LEU A 375 -16.53 -63.61 30.28
C LEU A 375 -17.79 -63.06 29.56
N GLU A 376 -18.53 -63.82 28.73
CA GLU A 376 -18.22 -64.70 27.57
C GLU A 376 -19.50 -65.47 27.15
N SER A 377 -19.89 -65.47 25.85
CA SER A 377 -20.27 -66.70 25.08
C SER A 377 -20.97 -66.48 23.70
N ARG A 378 -20.39 -67.12 22.68
CA ARG A 378 -21.05 -68.02 21.69
C ARG A 378 -22.15 -67.52 20.69
N ALA A 379 -21.69 -66.82 19.65
CA ALA A 379 -21.69 -67.24 18.22
C ALA A 379 -22.98 -67.57 17.39
N GLN A 380 -22.85 -67.24 16.09
CA GLN A 380 -23.57 -67.70 14.87
C GLN A 380 -24.78 -66.90 14.35
N LYS A 381 -24.89 -66.91 13.00
CA LYS A 381 -25.92 -66.30 12.10
C LYS A 381 -25.78 -64.77 11.95
N LYS A 382 -26.19 -64.10 10.86
CA LYS A 382 -26.46 -64.34 9.40
C LYS A 382 -27.39 -63.17 9.02
N LEU A 383 -27.26 -62.58 7.82
CA LEU A 383 -28.11 -61.46 7.30
C LEU A 383 -27.85 -60.12 8.05
N SER A 384 -27.76 -58.91 7.48
CA SER A 384 -28.26 -58.25 6.26
C SER A 384 -29.66 -57.64 6.38
N CYS A 385 -29.73 -56.31 6.55
CA CYS A 385 -30.96 -55.50 6.50
C CYS A 385 -30.73 -54.29 5.56
N SER A 386 -31.01 -54.40 4.26
CA SER A 386 -32.23 -53.83 3.62
C SER A 386 -33.57 -54.41 4.11
N LEU A 387 -34.68 -53.98 3.48
CA LEU A 387 -36.09 -54.32 3.78
C LEU A 387 -36.58 -53.86 5.17
N GLU A 388 -37.88 -53.64 5.42
CA GLU A 388 -39.05 -53.18 4.64
C GLU A 388 -40.22 -53.13 5.65
N ASP A 389 -41.18 -52.20 5.53
CA ASP A 389 -42.64 -52.47 5.69
C ASP A 389 -43.46 -51.16 5.68
N LEU A 390 -44.11 -50.85 4.54
CA LEU A 390 -45.47 -50.23 4.50
C LEU A 390 -46.12 -50.22 3.09
N ARG A 391 -46.09 -51.40 2.44
CA ARG A 391 -47.11 -51.96 1.54
C ARG A 391 -48.19 -51.04 0.92
N ARG A 392 -48.11 -50.83 -0.41
CA ARG A 392 -49.19 -50.83 -1.44
C ARG A 392 -48.53 -50.66 -2.83
N GLU A 393 -48.70 -51.56 -3.81
CA GLU A 393 -49.77 -51.60 -4.83
C GLU A 393 -49.97 -50.24 -5.56
N SER A 394 -49.91 -50.07 -6.89
CA SER A 394 -49.51 -50.88 -8.09
C SER A 394 -49.45 -49.91 -9.31
N GLY A 395 -48.98 -50.20 -10.54
CA GLY A 395 -48.34 -51.35 -11.19
C GLY A 395 -48.46 -51.24 -12.74
N ASP A 396 -47.47 -51.72 -13.52
CA ASP A 396 -47.36 -51.61 -15.01
C ASP A 396 -47.28 -50.15 -15.58
N LYS A 397 -46.72 -49.82 -16.78
CA LYS A 397 -45.89 -50.60 -17.73
C LYS A 397 -44.90 -49.72 -18.54
N CYS A 398 -43.79 -50.36 -18.87
CA CYS A 398 -42.65 -50.01 -19.74
C CYS A 398 -42.98 -49.43 -21.15
N VAL A 399 -42.11 -48.55 -21.70
CA VAL A 399 -41.30 -48.74 -22.96
C VAL A 399 -40.61 -47.43 -23.41
N ASP A 400 -39.36 -47.60 -23.86
CA ASP A 400 -38.36 -46.69 -24.46
C ASP A 400 -38.81 -45.83 -25.68
N GLY A 401 -38.04 -44.79 -26.09
CA GLY A 401 -38.20 -44.17 -27.43
C GLY A 401 -37.98 -42.65 -27.67
N ASN A 402 -36.75 -42.15 -27.50
CA ASN A 402 -36.08 -41.16 -28.38
C ASN A 402 -36.73 -39.77 -28.78
N GLN A 403 -36.12 -38.68 -28.27
CA GLN A 403 -35.77 -37.39 -28.95
C GLN A 403 -36.78 -36.27 -29.37
N LEU A 404 -36.24 -35.04 -29.27
CA LEU A 404 -36.45 -33.80 -30.06
C LEU A 404 -37.64 -32.82 -29.79
N SER A 405 -37.34 -31.86 -28.91
CA SER A 405 -37.57 -30.39 -29.06
C SER A 405 -38.98 -29.78 -28.83
N PRO A 406 -39.08 -28.47 -28.46
CA PRO A 406 -40.28 -27.93 -27.78
C PRO A 406 -40.98 -26.74 -28.47
N VAL A 407 -42.25 -26.49 -28.09
CA VAL A 407 -42.95 -25.18 -27.96
C VAL A 407 -44.40 -25.46 -27.51
N GLY A 408 -45.00 -24.64 -26.62
CA GLY A 408 -46.46 -24.74 -26.31
C GLY A 408 -46.91 -24.38 -24.88
N GLU A 409 -47.16 -23.09 -24.65
CA GLU A 409 -47.89 -22.46 -23.52
C GLU A 409 -49.44 -22.65 -23.60
N PRO A 410 -50.31 -22.06 -22.72
CA PRO A 410 -50.21 -21.52 -21.33
C PRO A 410 -51.43 -21.92 -20.42
N LYS A 411 -51.68 -21.14 -19.33
CA LYS A 411 -52.94 -20.86 -18.55
C LYS A 411 -53.00 -21.41 -17.10
N ASP A 412 -53.65 -20.74 -16.11
CA ASP A 412 -54.40 -19.45 -16.13
C ASP A 412 -54.48 -18.76 -14.74
N SER A 413 -54.46 -17.41 -14.72
CA SER A 413 -55.11 -16.50 -13.73
C SER A 413 -54.68 -16.56 -12.23
N SER A 414 -54.82 -15.53 -11.39
CA SER A 414 -55.05 -14.06 -11.44
C SER A 414 -54.83 -13.54 -9.98
N PHE A 415 -54.79 -12.27 -9.54
CA PHE A 415 -55.03 -10.85 -9.94
C PHE A 415 -54.05 -10.01 -9.06
N LEU A 416 -53.84 -8.68 -9.03
CA LEU A 416 -54.18 -7.37 -9.66
C LEU A 416 -53.03 -6.41 -9.18
N ALA A 417 -52.86 -5.09 -9.40
CA ALA A 417 -53.52 -3.95 -10.06
C ALA A 417 -52.46 -2.80 -10.16
N GLU A 418 -52.56 -1.72 -10.94
CA GLU A 418 -53.33 -1.37 -12.16
C GLU A 418 -52.78 -0.03 -12.74
N GLN A 419 -52.58 0.06 -14.07
CA GLN A 419 -52.56 1.29 -14.92
C GLN A 419 -51.44 2.38 -14.73
N LYS A 420 -50.94 3.10 -15.78
CA LYS A 420 -51.10 3.04 -17.26
C LYS A 420 -50.01 3.81 -18.06
N TYR A 421 -49.63 3.25 -19.23
CA TYR A 421 -49.21 3.83 -20.55
C TYR A 421 -48.06 4.88 -20.73
N PRO A 422 -47.16 4.66 -21.74
CA PRO A 422 -46.26 5.66 -22.36
C PRO A 422 -46.52 5.92 -23.88
N THR A 423 -46.06 7.05 -24.47
CA THR A 423 -45.91 7.27 -25.95
C THR A 423 -45.08 8.53 -26.34
N LEU A 424 -44.02 8.32 -27.15
CA LEU A 424 -43.34 9.14 -28.21
C LEU A 424 -43.11 10.69 -28.15
N PRO A 425 -42.14 11.26 -28.93
CA PRO A 425 -41.65 12.66 -28.79
C PRO A 425 -41.99 13.63 -29.96
N GLY A 426 -41.75 14.95 -29.76
CA GLY A 426 -41.82 15.99 -30.81
C GLY A 426 -41.18 17.36 -30.43
N LYS A 427 -40.78 18.16 -31.43
CA LYS A 427 -40.21 19.54 -31.30
C LYS A 427 -41.28 20.64 -31.49
N LEU A 428 -41.00 21.88 -31.04
CA LEU A 428 -41.24 23.15 -31.77
C LEU A 428 -40.59 24.37 -31.03
N SER A 429 -40.58 25.57 -31.64
CA SER A 429 -39.76 26.74 -31.22
C SER A 429 -40.50 28.10 -31.31
N GLY A 430 -40.02 29.16 -30.63
CA GLY A 430 -40.10 30.54 -31.17
C GLY A 430 -40.22 31.77 -30.23
N ALA A 431 -39.63 32.90 -30.67
CA ALA A 431 -39.89 34.32 -30.35
C ALA A 431 -39.18 35.05 -29.17
N THR A 432 -39.02 36.39 -29.34
CA THR A 432 -38.16 37.39 -28.63
C THR A 432 -38.95 38.75 -28.50
N PRO A 433 -38.42 40.01 -28.26
CA PRO A 433 -37.07 40.58 -27.99
C PRO A 433 -36.98 41.75 -26.92
N ASN A 434 -35.87 42.55 -26.96
CA ASN A 434 -35.55 43.87 -26.32
C ASN A 434 -35.20 43.94 -24.81
N GLY A 435 -34.32 44.83 -24.30
CA GLY A 435 -33.31 45.73 -24.92
C GLY A 435 -32.73 46.85 -23.97
N GLU A 436 -31.40 47.13 -24.06
CA GLU A 436 -30.64 48.37 -23.65
C GLU A 436 -30.61 48.90 -22.16
N ALA A 437 -29.62 49.67 -21.64
CA ALA A 437 -28.23 50.02 -22.05
C ALA A 437 -27.34 50.68 -20.92
N ALA A 438 -26.00 50.46 -21.01
CA ALA A 438 -24.83 51.37 -20.80
C ALA A 438 -24.32 51.98 -19.44
N LYS A 439 -22.96 52.08 -19.37
CA LYS A 439 -22.01 53.02 -18.66
C LYS A 439 -21.28 52.67 -17.33
N SER A 440 -20.00 53.10 -17.28
CA SER A 440 -18.90 52.99 -16.27
C SER A 440 -17.93 54.21 -16.48
N PRO A 441 -16.65 54.34 -16.01
CA PRO A 441 -15.76 53.59 -15.07
C PRO A 441 -15.30 54.54 -13.88
N PRO A 442 -14.02 54.87 -13.48
CA PRO A 442 -12.67 54.25 -13.55
C PRO A 442 -11.72 54.31 -12.29
N THR A 443 -10.79 53.35 -12.23
CA THR A 443 -9.31 53.38 -11.95
C THR A 443 -8.59 54.29 -10.91
N ALA A 444 -7.83 53.66 -9.98
CA ALA A 444 -6.42 53.93 -9.54
C ALA A 444 -6.03 52.89 -8.42
N SER A 445 -4.91 52.16 -8.31
CA SER A 445 -3.48 52.17 -8.74
C SER A 445 -2.46 52.73 -7.70
N LEU A 446 -1.56 51.88 -7.15
CA LEU A 446 -0.13 52.14 -6.79
C LEU A 446 0.55 50.93 -6.08
N GLN A 447 1.89 50.96 -5.91
CA GLN A 447 2.77 49.83 -5.50
C GLN A 447 3.88 50.20 -4.45
N PRO A 448 4.75 49.26 -3.97
CA PRO A 448 5.43 49.36 -2.64
C PRO A 448 6.97 49.55 -2.61
N ASP A 449 7.53 49.81 -1.40
CA ASP A 449 8.96 49.90 -1.01
C ASP A 449 9.10 49.85 0.56
N SER A 450 10.21 49.57 1.26
CA SER A 450 11.32 48.57 1.15
C SER A 450 12.19 48.55 2.46
N SER A 451 13.05 47.53 2.61
CA SER A 451 14.31 47.47 3.42
C SER A 451 14.35 47.71 4.95
N GLY A 452 15.20 46.96 5.68
CA GLY A 452 15.54 47.23 7.10
C GLY A 452 16.23 46.10 7.90
N SER A 453 17.55 46.16 8.06
CA SER A 453 18.40 45.11 8.69
C SER A 453 18.45 45.14 10.24
N SER A 454 18.54 43.96 10.90
CA SER A 454 19.42 43.71 12.09
C SER A 454 19.48 42.23 12.54
N GLN A 455 20.60 41.81 13.16
CA GLN A 455 20.89 40.50 13.78
C GLN A 455 21.37 40.71 15.26
N PRO A 456 21.68 39.70 16.14
CA PRO A 456 22.27 38.37 15.86
C PRO A 456 21.90 37.15 16.76
N LYS A 457 22.43 35.97 16.38
CA LYS A 457 22.88 34.79 17.17
C LYS A 457 22.06 34.28 18.39
N LEU A 458 21.63 33.00 18.30
CA LEU A 458 21.90 31.97 19.33
C LEU A 458 21.79 30.54 18.74
N ASN A 459 22.40 29.53 19.40
CA ASN A 459 22.60 28.18 18.86
C ASN A 459 21.35 27.26 18.97
N ARG A 460 20.98 26.55 17.89
CA ARG A 460 20.34 25.21 17.97
C ARG A 460 20.46 24.40 16.67
N GLY A 461 20.48 23.08 16.83
CA GLY A 461 20.98 22.09 15.85
C GLY A 461 20.32 22.04 14.48
N TRP A 462 21.11 21.59 13.50
CA TRP A 462 20.69 21.32 12.14
C TRP A 462 19.83 20.05 12.03
N SER A 463 18.61 20.24 11.53
CA SER A 463 17.88 19.24 10.73
C SER A 463 17.56 19.88 9.39
N VAL A 464 17.98 19.24 8.30
CA VAL A 464 18.03 19.77 6.93
C VAL A 464 17.71 18.58 6.01
N SER A 465 16.73 18.60 5.10
CA SER A 465 15.74 19.64 4.83
C SER A 465 14.45 19.04 4.25
N ALA A 466 13.32 19.71 4.50
CA ALA A 466 12.11 19.62 3.69
C ALA A 466 11.46 21.02 3.62
N PRO A 467 11.50 21.72 2.47
CA PRO A 467 10.89 23.03 2.36
C PRO A 467 9.37 22.90 2.21
N VAL A 468 8.62 23.66 3.01
CA VAL A 468 7.17 23.86 2.86
C VAL A 468 6.92 25.33 2.53
N LEU A 469 6.65 25.59 1.25
CA LEU A 469 5.92 26.75 0.73
C LEU A 469 4.93 26.15 -0.29
N ARG A 470 3.61 26.22 -0.13
CA ARG A 470 2.69 27.31 0.22
C ARG A 470 2.21 28.08 -1.01
N ASP A 471 0.94 27.81 -1.34
CA ASP A 471 -0.10 28.65 -1.95
C ASP A 471 0.32 29.67 -3.02
N THR A 472 -0.05 29.41 -4.28
CA THR A 472 -0.76 30.36 -5.17
C THR A 472 -1.45 29.56 -6.27
N GLU A 473 -2.71 29.92 -6.59
CA GLU A 473 -3.53 29.27 -7.61
C GLU A 473 -3.54 30.09 -8.91
N GLY A 474 -3.78 29.42 -10.03
CA GLY A 474 -3.75 30.00 -11.39
C GLY A 474 -2.60 29.43 -12.22
N GLY A 475 -2.79 29.08 -13.48
CA GLY A 475 -4.03 29.09 -14.27
C GLY A 475 -3.64 28.93 -15.75
N TRP A 476 -4.00 27.81 -16.38
CA TRP A 476 -3.62 27.53 -17.77
C TRP A 476 -4.82 27.70 -18.70
N GLU A 477 -4.77 28.68 -19.59
CA GLU A 477 -5.53 28.70 -20.85
C GLU A 477 -4.63 29.36 -21.92
N ASP A 478 -4.37 28.60 -22.99
CA ASP A 478 -4.52 28.97 -24.42
C ASP A 478 -3.78 30.18 -25.03
N ILE A 479 -3.42 30.21 -26.33
CA ILE A 479 -3.81 29.37 -27.49
C ILE A 479 -2.65 29.25 -28.51
N VAL A 480 -2.81 28.42 -29.55
CA VAL A 480 -1.81 28.17 -30.61
C VAL A 480 -2.04 28.99 -31.90
N SER A 481 -0.93 29.39 -32.56
CA SER A 481 -0.76 29.57 -34.03
C SER A 481 -1.30 30.80 -34.79
N SER A 482 -0.58 31.09 -35.89
CA SER A 482 -1.01 31.69 -37.19
C SER A 482 -0.96 33.22 -37.43
N ALA A 483 0.19 33.63 -38.01
CA ALA A 483 0.36 34.29 -39.31
C ALA A 483 -0.44 35.56 -39.74
N SER A 484 0.36 36.60 -40.08
CA SER A 484 0.23 37.54 -41.22
C SER A 484 -1.03 38.40 -41.46
N SER A 485 -0.78 39.72 -41.41
CA SER A 485 -1.29 40.79 -42.30
C SER A 485 -2.80 41.00 -42.50
N GLY A 486 -3.25 42.23 -42.22
CA GLY A 486 -4.52 42.76 -42.72
C GLY A 486 -5.10 43.86 -41.85
N THR A 487 -5.43 45.00 -42.44
CA THR A 487 -6.47 45.91 -41.95
C THR A 487 -7.85 45.23 -42.17
N GLU A 488 -8.98 45.60 -41.54
CA GLU A 488 -9.38 46.83 -40.84
C GLU A 488 -10.48 46.58 -39.77
N SER A 489 -10.69 47.56 -38.89
CA SER A 489 -11.93 47.86 -38.13
C SER A 489 -12.50 46.87 -37.10
N SER A 490 -12.20 47.17 -35.81
CA SER A 490 -13.17 47.49 -34.73
C SER A 490 -14.21 46.46 -34.20
N PRO A 491 -14.63 46.56 -32.91
CA PRO A 491 -14.50 45.37 -32.04
C PRO A 491 -15.65 45.07 -31.03
N GLN A 492 -15.38 44.04 -30.20
CA GLN A 492 -15.91 43.74 -28.85
C GLN A 492 -17.14 42.82 -28.65
N SER A 493 -16.97 41.96 -27.62
CA SER A 493 -17.92 41.08 -26.90
C SER A 493 -18.75 41.91 -25.86
N PRO A 494 -19.25 41.48 -24.65
CA PRO A 494 -19.05 40.23 -23.86
C PRO A 494 -20.23 39.69 -22.97
N VAL A 495 -19.97 38.55 -22.28
CA VAL A 495 -20.32 38.22 -20.85
C VAL A 495 -21.75 37.84 -20.37
N THR A 496 -21.75 37.07 -19.28
CA THR A 496 -22.81 36.38 -18.51
C THR A 496 -23.45 37.17 -17.35
N PRO A 497 -24.54 36.68 -16.71
CA PRO A 497 -24.94 37.07 -15.35
C PRO A 497 -25.03 35.92 -14.30
N ASP A 498 -24.84 36.27 -13.02
CA ASP A 498 -25.01 35.44 -11.79
C ASP A 498 -26.35 35.76 -11.06
N GLY A 499 -26.84 34.89 -10.15
CA GLY A 499 -28.24 34.90 -9.70
C GLY A 499 -28.68 34.20 -8.38
N LYS A 500 -27.86 34.18 -7.32
CA LYS A 500 -28.24 34.03 -5.87
C LYS A 500 -29.60 33.37 -5.47
N ARG A 501 -29.57 32.32 -4.63
CA ARG A 501 -30.47 32.14 -3.45
C ARG A 501 -30.01 31.02 -2.49
N SER A 502 -30.48 31.04 -1.24
CA SER A 502 -30.10 30.10 -0.15
C SER A 502 -31.32 29.73 0.72
N PRO A 503 -31.34 28.55 1.35
CA PRO A 503 -31.58 28.55 2.81
C PRO A 503 -30.84 27.46 3.63
N LYS A 504 -30.16 27.92 4.70
CA LYS A 504 -30.27 27.47 6.12
C LYS A 504 -30.45 25.97 6.44
N GLY A 505 -29.45 25.33 7.07
CA GLY A 505 -29.59 23.99 7.69
C GLY A 505 -28.53 23.63 8.76
N ILE A 506 -28.89 23.78 10.04
CA ILE A 506 -28.31 23.17 11.28
C ILE A 506 -26.78 22.92 11.34
N LYS A 507 -26.06 23.80 12.07
CA LYS A 507 -24.81 23.48 12.80
C LYS A 507 -25.10 23.32 14.30
N LYS A 508 -24.85 22.15 14.91
CA LYS A 508 -24.62 21.99 16.37
C LYS A 508 -23.72 20.76 16.67
N PHE A 509 -23.19 20.76 17.89
CA PHE A 509 -22.44 19.70 18.60
C PHE A 509 -20.90 19.63 18.44
N TRP A 510 -20.26 19.65 19.61
CA TRP A 510 -18.86 19.31 19.94
C TRP A 510 -17.71 20.10 19.30
N GLY A 511 -17.61 21.37 19.72
CA GLY A 511 -16.30 22.01 19.91
C GLY A 511 -15.96 22.14 21.41
N LYS A 512 -14.68 22.46 21.70
CA LYS A 512 -14.13 22.82 23.03
C LYS A 512 -14.01 21.68 24.08
N ILE A 513 -12.89 20.95 24.05
CA ILE A 513 -12.18 20.54 25.27
C ILE A 513 -10.73 21.05 25.17
N ARG A 514 -10.25 21.70 26.24
CA ARG A 514 -8.88 22.20 26.46
C ARG A 514 -8.67 22.19 27.98
N ARG A 515 -7.48 21.79 28.45
CA ARG A 515 -7.15 21.31 29.84
C ARG A 515 -7.42 19.79 30.00
N THR A 516 -6.74 19.06 30.88
CA THR A 516 -5.68 19.44 31.86
C THR A 516 -4.62 18.33 31.99
N GLN A 517 -3.44 18.69 32.52
CA GLN A 517 -2.53 17.74 33.17
C GLN A 517 -2.95 17.55 34.64
N SER A 518 -2.63 16.38 35.23
CA SER A 518 -2.83 15.96 36.64
C SER A 518 -4.27 15.64 37.11
N GLY A 519 -4.38 14.78 38.14
CA GLY A 519 -5.59 14.57 38.96
C GLY A 519 -6.13 13.13 39.03
N ASN A 520 -5.90 12.46 40.16
CA ASN A 520 -6.36 11.10 40.50
C ASN A 520 -7.86 10.80 40.28
N PHE A 521 -8.16 9.50 40.09
CA PHE A 521 -9.33 8.85 40.71
C PHE A 521 -8.88 7.54 41.40
N ASN A 522 -9.67 7.06 42.36
CA ASN A 522 -9.31 6.04 43.35
C ASN A 522 -9.71 4.60 42.88
N THR A 523 -8.91 3.55 43.12
CA THR A 523 -8.87 2.69 44.34
C THR A 523 -10.19 1.95 44.55
N ASP A 524 -10.29 0.61 44.52
CA ASP A 524 -9.28 -0.48 44.41
C ASP A 524 -9.98 -1.76 43.85
N ALA A 525 -9.49 -3.02 43.75
CA ALA A 525 -8.26 -3.76 44.08
C ALA A 525 -8.32 -5.13 43.33
N PRO A 526 -7.32 -6.05 43.42
CA PRO A 526 -5.87 -5.87 43.24
C PRO A 526 -5.26 -6.91 42.26
N GLY A 527 -4.20 -6.55 41.54
CA GLY A 527 -3.51 -7.45 40.59
C GLY A 527 -2.14 -6.93 40.15
N MET A 528 -1.21 -6.80 41.09
CA MET A 528 -0.01 -5.95 40.98
C MET A 528 1.15 -6.50 40.13
N ALA A 529 1.69 -5.66 39.24
CA ALA A 529 3.11 -5.67 38.82
C ALA A 529 3.58 -4.37 38.12
N GLU A 530 3.27 -3.17 38.64
CA GLU A 530 3.83 -1.90 38.10
C GLU A 530 5.09 -1.47 38.88
N PHE A 531 6.25 -1.42 38.21
CA PHE A 531 7.48 -0.82 38.77
C PHE A 531 7.68 0.62 38.27
N ARG A 532 7.62 1.57 39.19
CA ARG A 532 7.78 3.01 38.91
C ARG A 532 9.23 3.38 38.60
N ARG A 533 9.42 4.48 37.86
CA ARG A 533 10.74 5.13 37.69
C ARG A 533 11.28 5.59 39.05
N GLY A 534 12.37 4.97 39.51
CA GLY A 534 13.06 5.38 40.73
C GLY A 534 14.44 4.74 40.86
N GLY A 535 15.48 5.41 40.34
CA GLY A 535 16.88 5.22 40.70
C GLY A 535 17.50 3.82 40.54
N LEU A 536 18.26 3.61 39.47
CA LEU A 536 19.63 3.08 39.62
C LEU A 536 20.52 3.56 38.45
N ARG A 537 21.79 3.85 38.74
CA ARG A 537 22.80 4.29 37.76
C ARG A 537 23.50 3.06 37.18
N ALA A 538 23.75 3.04 35.87
CA ALA A 538 24.27 1.86 35.18
C ALA A 538 25.64 1.38 35.71
N THR A 539 25.73 0.09 36.02
CA THR A 539 26.95 -0.72 36.09
C THR A 539 26.67 -2.09 35.43
N ALA A 540 27.71 -2.83 35.07
CA ALA A 540 27.66 -3.78 33.94
C ALA A 540 27.08 -5.18 34.23
N GLY A 541 26.38 -5.73 33.24
CA GLY A 541 26.18 -7.19 33.04
C GLY A 541 24.88 -7.80 33.63
N PRO A 542 24.60 -9.09 33.33
CA PRO A 542 25.48 -10.06 32.67
C PRO A 542 24.91 -10.75 31.38
N ARG A 543 25.86 -11.29 30.60
CA ARG A 543 25.77 -12.49 29.72
C ARG A 543 24.80 -12.50 28.52
N LEU A 544 25.39 -12.26 27.35
CA LEU A 544 24.96 -12.82 26.06
C LEU A 544 25.14 -14.35 26.05
N SER A 545 24.14 -15.11 26.48
CA SER A 545 24.06 -16.56 26.23
C SER A 545 22.68 -17.14 26.56
N ARG A 546 21.78 -17.22 25.57
CA ARG A 546 20.69 -18.23 25.62
C ARG A 546 21.29 -19.58 25.21
N THR A 547 21.90 -20.28 26.17
CA THR A 547 22.20 -21.70 26.02
C THR A 547 20.90 -22.47 25.76
N ARG A 548 20.96 -23.42 24.83
CA ARG A 548 19.79 -24.19 24.36
C ARG A 548 19.45 -25.29 25.38
N ASP A 549 18.75 -24.93 26.45
CA ASP A 549 18.35 -25.86 27.52
C ASP A 549 17.39 -26.95 27.04
N THR A 550 17.98 -28.03 26.55
CA THR A 550 17.31 -29.19 25.93
C THR A 550 16.92 -30.24 26.97
N LYS A 551 16.22 -29.81 28.02
CA LYS A 551 15.65 -30.67 29.07
C LYS A 551 14.24 -30.21 29.47
N GLY A 552 13.22 -30.70 28.76
CA GLY A 552 11.82 -30.45 29.12
C GLY A 552 10.79 -31.08 28.16
N GLN A 553 11.00 -30.93 26.85
CA GLN A 553 10.16 -31.56 25.82
C GLN A 553 10.89 -32.71 25.12
N LYS A 554 10.13 -33.76 24.77
CA LYS A 554 10.52 -34.72 23.74
C LYS A 554 10.40 -34.05 22.37
N CYS A 555 11.35 -33.20 22.02
CA CYS A 555 11.38 -32.58 20.69
C CYS A 555 11.74 -33.64 19.65
N ASP A 556 10.84 -33.90 18.71
CA ASP A 556 11.13 -34.63 17.47
C ASP A 556 12.06 -33.79 16.58
N ALA A 557 13.31 -33.57 17.00
CA ALA A 557 14.24 -32.63 16.38
C ALA A 557 14.33 -32.84 14.85
N ASN A 558 14.30 -34.10 14.42
CA ASN A 558 14.45 -34.56 13.05
C ASN A 558 13.12 -34.66 12.26
N ALA A 559 11.95 -34.35 12.86
CA ALA A 559 10.69 -34.36 12.13
C ALA A 559 10.70 -33.31 11.00
N PRO A 560 10.27 -33.65 9.76
CA PRO A 560 10.10 -32.69 8.69
C PRO A 560 9.03 -31.66 9.05
N PHE A 561 9.11 -30.45 8.49
CA PHE A 561 8.23 -29.33 8.83
C PHE A 561 6.73 -29.67 8.78
N ALA A 562 6.30 -30.48 7.81
CA ALA A 562 4.92 -30.95 7.70
C ALA A 562 4.37 -31.63 8.99
N GLN A 563 5.25 -32.30 9.75
CA GLN A 563 4.92 -33.03 10.98
C GLN A 563 5.14 -32.21 12.26
N TRP A 564 5.48 -30.92 12.16
CA TRP A 564 5.64 -30.07 13.34
C TRP A 564 4.26 -29.77 13.97
N SER A 565 4.17 -29.92 15.29
CA SER A 565 2.98 -29.53 16.06
C SER A 565 2.76 -28.02 16.05
N THR A 566 1.51 -27.58 16.28
CA THR A 566 1.13 -26.17 16.41
C THR A 566 2.12 -25.38 17.26
N GLU A 567 2.42 -25.84 18.48
CA GLU A 567 3.38 -25.21 19.39
C GLU A 567 4.75 -24.95 18.75
N ARG A 568 5.31 -25.95 18.04
CA ARG A 568 6.63 -25.82 17.39
C ARG A 568 6.59 -24.84 16.22
N VAL A 569 5.50 -24.82 15.45
CA VAL A 569 5.30 -23.84 14.37
C VAL A 569 5.13 -22.43 14.95
N CYS A 570 4.44 -22.29 16.07
CA CYS A 570 4.26 -21.03 16.78
C CYS A 570 5.59 -20.49 17.34
N THR A 571 6.38 -21.31 18.04
CA THR A 571 7.74 -20.91 18.48
C THR A 571 8.62 -20.52 17.29
N TRP A 572 8.56 -21.27 16.18
CA TRP A 572 9.28 -20.90 14.95
C TRP A 572 8.82 -19.54 14.39
N MET A 573 7.52 -19.24 14.38
CA MET A 573 7.01 -17.92 13.97
C MET A 573 7.41 -16.79 14.93
N GLU A 574 7.51 -17.06 16.23
CA GLU A 574 8.04 -16.12 17.24
C GLU A 574 9.52 -15.80 16.94
N ASP A 575 10.38 -16.81 16.83
CA ASP A 575 11.82 -16.66 16.52
C ASP A 575 12.07 -16.06 15.13
N PHE A 576 11.22 -16.35 14.13
CA PHE A 576 11.29 -15.79 12.78
C PHE A 576 10.86 -14.31 12.71
N GLY A 577 10.44 -13.71 13.82
CA GLY A 577 10.08 -12.29 13.92
C GLY A 577 8.63 -11.96 13.57
N LEU A 578 7.76 -12.99 13.45
CA LEU A 578 6.33 -12.89 13.13
C LEU A 578 5.42 -13.19 14.35
N GLY A 579 5.96 -13.14 15.57
CA GLY A 579 5.26 -13.45 16.82
C GLY A 579 3.94 -12.71 17.05
N GLN A 580 3.75 -11.52 16.46
CA GLN A 580 2.48 -10.78 16.52
C GLN A 580 1.29 -11.51 15.85
N TYR A 581 1.55 -12.47 14.96
CA TYR A 581 0.52 -13.28 14.29
C TYR A 581 0.27 -14.63 14.97
N VAL A 582 1.04 -14.96 16.01
CA VAL A 582 1.02 -16.31 16.61
C VAL A 582 -0.25 -16.60 17.40
N ILE A 583 -0.96 -15.57 17.87
CA ILE A 583 -2.30 -15.73 18.48
C ILE A 583 -3.29 -16.37 17.49
N PHE A 584 -3.25 -15.94 16.22
CA PHE A 584 -4.07 -16.51 15.14
C PHE A 584 -3.50 -17.85 14.66
N ALA A 585 -2.17 -17.99 14.56
CA ALA A 585 -1.53 -19.25 14.19
C ALA A 585 -1.91 -20.40 15.14
N ARG A 586 -2.00 -20.15 16.46
CA ARG A 586 -2.43 -21.14 17.47
C ARG A 586 -3.88 -21.62 17.29
N GLN A 587 -4.71 -20.87 16.57
CA GLN A 587 -6.13 -21.22 16.32
C GLN A 587 -6.33 -21.94 14.99
N TRP A 588 -5.54 -21.60 13.97
CA TRP A 588 -5.71 -22.11 12.59
C TRP A 588 -4.72 -23.23 12.21
N VAL A 589 -3.46 -23.15 12.68
CA VAL A 589 -2.40 -24.09 12.27
C VAL A 589 -2.48 -25.37 13.12
N THR A 590 -3.06 -26.43 12.58
CA THR A 590 -3.11 -27.75 13.26
C THR A 590 -1.78 -28.50 13.19
N SER A 591 -0.97 -28.22 12.18
CA SER A 591 0.40 -28.73 12.01
C SER A 591 1.16 -27.88 11.00
N GLY A 592 2.48 -28.06 10.87
CA GLY A 592 3.26 -27.40 9.83
C GLY A 592 2.81 -27.76 8.40
N HIS A 593 2.06 -28.85 8.20
CA HIS A 593 1.41 -29.15 6.93
C HIS A 593 0.40 -28.06 6.53
N THR A 594 -0.35 -27.49 7.47
CA THR A 594 -1.33 -26.42 7.21
C THR A 594 -0.67 -25.22 6.51
N LEU A 595 0.53 -24.82 6.96
CA LEU A 595 1.29 -23.73 6.33
C LEU A 595 1.89 -24.12 4.96
N LEU A 596 2.26 -25.39 4.75
CA LEU A 596 2.76 -25.87 3.45
C LEU A 596 1.66 -25.91 2.37
N THR A 597 0.40 -26.15 2.76
CA THR A 597 -0.76 -26.18 1.86
C THR A 597 -1.44 -24.82 1.69
N ALA A 598 -1.17 -23.85 2.56
CA ALA A 598 -1.83 -22.56 2.56
C ALA A 598 -1.46 -21.69 1.35
N THR A 599 -2.47 -21.07 0.74
CA THR A 599 -2.26 -20.02 -0.25
C THR A 599 -1.85 -18.69 0.41
N PRO A 600 -1.23 -17.75 -0.33
CA PRO A 600 -0.98 -16.39 0.15
C PRO A 600 -2.25 -15.64 0.61
N GLN A 601 -3.42 -16.05 0.10
CA GLN A 601 -4.73 -15.52 0.48
C GLN A 601 -5.17 -16.08 1.86
N ASP A 602 -4.98 -17.37 2.11
CA ASP A 602 -5.24 -17.97 3.43
C ASP A 602 -4.32 -17.35 4.50
N MET A 603 -3.05 -17.12 4.17
CA MET A 603 -2.11 -16.42 5.07
C MET A 603 -2.49 -14.96 5.34
N GLU A 604 -3.19 -14.28 4.43
CA GLU A 604 -3.72 -12.93 4.69
C GLU A 604 -4.98 -12.98 5.56
N LYS A 605 -5.90 -13.92 5.27
CA LYS A 605 -7.21 -14.08 5.93
C LYS A 605 -7.10 -14.66 7.34
N GLU A 606 -6.51 -15.85 7.47
CA GLU A 606 -6.57 -16.68 8.68
C GLU A 606 -5.52 -16.26 9.73
N LEU A 607 -4.35 -15.76 9.28
CA LEU A 607 -3.33 -15.18 10.17
C LEU A 607 -3.45 -13.65 10.34
N GLY A 608 -4.36 -13.00 9.61
CA GLY A 608 -4.58 -11.55 9.66
C GLY A 608 -3.41 -10.71 9.13
N ILE A 609 -2.57 -11.25 8.23
CA ILE A 609 -1.32 -10.62 7.77
C ILE A 609 -1.60 -9.53 6.71
N LYS A 610 -2.08 -8.37 7.18
CA LYS A 610 -2.34 -7.17 6.35
C LYS A 610 -1.06 -6.47 5.82
N HIS A 611 0.12 -6.87 6.29
CA HIS A 611 1.38 -6.24 5.91
C HIS A 611 2.04 -7.02 4.76
N PRO A 612 2.18 -6.45 3.55
CA PRO A 612 2.52 -7.23 2.36
C PRO A 612 3.89 -7.91 2.47
N LEU A 613 4.87 -7.23 3.10
CA LEU A 613 6.20 -7.78 3.32
C LEU A 613 6.24 -8.89 4.39
N HIS A 614 5.32 -8.91 5.36
CA HIS A 614 5.21 -10.04 6.30
C HIS A 614 4.63 -11.27 5.64
N ARG A 615 3.64 -11.07 4.73
CA ARG A 615 3.15 -12.17 3.90
C ARG A 615 4.25 -12.68 2.96
N LYS A 616 4.96 -11.79 2.27
CA LYS A 616 6.07 -12.16 1.37
C LYS A 616 7.17 -12.93 2.12
N LYS A 617 7.55 -12.49 3.33
CA LYS A 617 8.46 -13.20 4.25
C LYS A 617 8.01 -14.64 4.52
N LEU A 618 6.75 -14.83 4.93
CA LEU A 618 6.21 -16.14 5.28
C LEU A 618 6.09 -17.05 4.04
N VAL A 619 5.57 -16.53 2.93
CA VAL A 619 5.44 -17.26 1.66
C VAL A 619 6.81 -17.73 1.15
N LEU A 620 7.84 -16.87 1.17
CA LEU A 620 9.20 -17.24 0.76
C LEU A 620 9.81 -18.31 1.67
N ALA A 621 9.59 -18.23 2.99
CA ALA A 621 10.06 -19.25 3.92
C ALA A 621 9.35 -20.60 3.70
N VAL A 622 8.03 -20.61 3.56
CA VAL A 622 7.23 -21.80 3.25
C VAL A 622 7.65 -22.41 1.91
N LYS A 623 7.85 -21.60 0.86
CA LYS A 623 8.34 -22.04 -0.46
C LYS A 623 9.70 -22.74 -0.36
N ALA A 624 10.67 -22.13 0.33
CA ALA A 624 12.00 -22.71 0.52
C ALA A 624 11.96 -24.03 1.33
N ILE A 625 11.16 -24.09 2.39
CA ILE A 625 10.96 -25.31 3.20
C ILE A 625 10.33 -26.43 2.34
N ASN A 626 9.32 -26.12 1.54
CA ASN A 626 8.66 -27.09 0.66
C ASN A 626 9.60 -27.61 -0.44
N ALA A 627 10.42 -26.72 -1.01
CA ALA A 627 11.47 -27.07 -1.97
C ALA A 627 12.69 -27.78 -1.34
N LYS A 628 12.76 -27.86 0.00
CA LYS A 628 13.94 -28.32 0.77
C LYS A 628 15.22 -27.53 0.42
N GLN A 629 15.07 -26.26 0.08
CA GLN A 629 16.14 -25.39 -0.38
C GLN A 629 16.80 -24.67 0.80
N GLU A 630 17.96 -25.16 1.22
CA GLU A 630 18.78 -24.54 2.26
C GLU A 630 19.65 -23.41 1.68
N GLU A 631 19.09 -22.21 1.62
CA GLU A 631 19.79 -20.99 1.18
C GLU A 631 20.59 -20.37 2.33
N THR A 632 21.85 -20.00 2.11
CA THR A 632 22.66 -19.25 3.10
C THR A 632 22.06 -17.89 3.46
N SER A 633 21.31 -17.28 2.52
CA SER A 633 20.54 -16.05 2.73
C SER A 633 19.53 -16.15 3.88
N ALA A 634 19.05 -17.36 4.19
CA ALA A 634 18.10 -17.62 5.27
C ALA A 634 18.72 -17.55 6.68
N LEU A 635 20.05 -17.57 6.79
CA LEU A 635 20.78 -17.40 8.05
C LEU A 635 20.88 -15.92 8.46
N LEU A 636 20.62 -15.00 7.54
CA LEU A 636 20.70 -13.56 7.75
C LEU A 636 19.31 -13.04 8.17
N ASP A 637 19.09 -12.94 9.47
CA ASP A 637 17.81 -12.50 10.00
C ASP A 637 17.54 -11.00 9.76
N HIS A 638 16.32 -10.56 10.10
CA HIS A 638 15.94 -9.15 9.94
C HIS A 638 16.74 -8.19 10.83
N ILE A 639 17.31 -8.66 11.94
CA ILE A 639 18.21 -7.87 12.77
C ILE A 639 19.56 -7.68 12.05
N TRP A 640 20.11 -8.72 11.39
CA TRP A 640 21.29 -8.59 10.54
C TRP A 640 21.06 -7.61 9.39
N VAL A 641 19.92 -7.69 8.67
CA VAL A 641 19.62 -6.76 7.56
C VAL A 641 19.59 -5.30 8.04
N THR A 642 19.01 -5.03 9.22
CA THR A 642 19.02 -3.66 9.77
C THR A 642 20.41 -3.15 10.15
N ARG A 643 21.39 -4.02 10.40
CA ARG A 643 22.81 -3.64 10.60
C ARG A 643 23.53 -3.46 9.28
N TRP A 644 23.27 -4.32 8.30
CA TRP A 644 23.78 -4.21 6.92
C TRP A 644 23.38 -2.88 6.26
N LEU A 645 22.23 -2.29 6.63
CA LEU A 645 21.87 -0.92 6.24
C LEU A 645 22.87 0.16 6.73
N ASP A 646 23.60 -0.04 7.82
CA ASP A 646 24.74 0.84 8.16
C ASP A 646 25.93 0.58 7.22
N ASP A 647 26.23 -0.68 6.92
CA ASP A 647 27.38 -1.06 6.09
C ASP A 647 27.26 -0.55 4.65
N ILE A 648 26.06 -0.53 4.07
CA ILE A 648 25.82 0.02 2.72
C ILE A 648 25.59 1.54 2.72
N GLY A 649 25.52 2.18 3.89
CA GLY A 649 25.37 3.63 4.03
C GLY A 649 23.94 4.15 3.89
N LEU A 650 22.92 3.34 4.24
CA LEU A 650 21.49 3.69 4.21
C LEU A 650 20.78 3.54 5.60
N PRO A 651 21.35 4.04 6.71
CA PRO A 651 20.77 3.87 8.05
C PRO A 651 19.36 4.49 8.22
N GLN A 652 18.97 5.45 7.37
CA GLN A 652 17.67 6.12 7.42
C GLN A 652 16.47 5.21 7.11
N TYR A 653 16.68 4.03 6.52
CA TYR A 653 15.60 3.08 6.21
C TYR A 653 15.47 1.94 7.23
N LYS A 654 16.30 1.93 8.29
CA LYS A 654 16.33 0.88 9.32
C LYS A 654 14.95 0.58 9.90
N ASP A 655 14.23 1.62 10.31
CA ASP A 655 12.93 1.45 10.98
C ASP A 655 11.94 0.75 10.03
N GLN A 656 11.89 1.15 8.76
CA GLN A 656 11.00 0.53 7.76
C GLN A 656 11.37 -0.94 7.50
N PHE A 657 12.66 -1.27 7.35
CA PHE A 657 13.11 -2.65 7.14
C PHE A 657 12.90 -3.53 8.38
N HIS A 658 13.12 -2.98 9.58
CA HIS A 658 12.89 -3.64 10.86
C HIS A 658 11.41 -3.92 11.11
N GLU A 659 10.55 -2.89 10.96
CA GLU A 659 9.09 -2.99 11.07
C GLU A 659 8.52 -3.97 10.04
N SER A 660 9.08 -4.01 8.83
CA SER A 660 8.69 -4.91 7.74
C SER A 660 9.30 -6.31 7.79
N ARG A 661 10.15 -6.60 8.79
CA ARG A 661 10.83 -7.89 9.02
C ARG A 661 11.65 -8.42 7.84
N VAL A 662 12.21 -7.53 7.01
CA VAL A 662 13.01 -7.89 5.82
C VAL A 662 14.26 -8.68 6.24
N ASP A 663 14.40 -9.92 5.78
CA ASP A 663 15.56 -10.79 6.01
C ASP A 663 16.40 -11.00 4.73
N GLY A 664 17.54 -11.70 4.85
CA GLY A 664 18.44 -11.94 3.72
C GLY A 664 17.83 -12.78 2.61
N ARG A 665 16.91 -13.71 2.93
CA ARG A 665 16.12 -14.41 1.90
C ARG A 665 15.28 -13.42 1.12
N MET A 666 14.56 -12.53 1.80
CA MET A 666 13.75 -11.49 1.15
C MET A 666 14.58 -10.56 0.28
N LEU A 667 15.83 -10.22 0.65
CA LEU A 667 16.71 -9.37 -0.18
C LEU A 667 16.88 -9.91 -1.61
N GLN A 668 16.96 -11.23 -1.80
CA GLN A 668 17.03 -11.87 -3.14
C GLN A 668 15.79 -11.59 -4.00
N TYR A 669 14.63 -11.42 -3.37
CA TYR A 669 13.31 -11.35 -4.01
C TYR A 669 12.63 -9.99 -3.86
N LEU A 670 13.34 -8.94 -3.40
CA LEU A 670 12.79 -7.58 -3.32
C LEU A 670 12.60 -7.00 -4.73
N THR A 671 11.43 -6.42 -4.97
CA THR A 671 11.08 -5.71 -6.22
C THR A 671 11.20 -4.20 -6.06
N VAL A 672 11.16 -3.47 -7.18
CA VAL A 672 11.05 -2.00 -7.19
C VAL A 672 9.86 -1.51 -6.36
N ASN A 673 8.74 -2.23 -6.39
CA ASN A 673 7.54 -1.92 -5.61
C ASN A 673 7.74 -2.16 -4.10
N ASP A 674 8.46 -3.21 -3.72
CA ASP A 674 8.80 -3.47 -2.31
C ASP A 674 9.68 -2.34 -1.73
N LEU A 675 10.65 -1.82 -2.50
CA LEU A 675 11.46 -0.67 -2.08
C LEU A 675 10.65 0.62 -1.96
N LEU A 676 9.71 0.87 -2.87
CA LEU A 676 8.81 2.03 -2.78
C LEU A 676 7.90 1.92 -1.55
N PHE A 677 7.43 0.72 -1.21
CA PHE A 677 6.70 0.44 0.04
C PHE A 677 7.57 0.69 1.29
N LEU A 678 8.85 0.30 1.25
CA LEU A 678 9.87 0.61 2.26
C LEU A 678 10.32 2.08 2.27
N LYS A 679 9.63 2.97 1.53
CA LYS A 679 9.90 4.42 1.40
C LYS A 679 11.25 4.76 0.74
N VAL A 680 11.95 3.78 0.18
CA VAL A 680 13.16 3.99 -0.63
C VAL A 680 12.69 4.51 -1.99
N THR A 681 12.81 5.82 -2.20
CA THR A 681 12.31 6.51 -3.41
C THR A 681 13.42 7.11 -4.29
N SER A 682 14.64 7.24 -3.78
CA SER A 682 15.80 7.72 -4.55
C SER A 682 16.30 6.66 -5.54
N GLN A 683 16.50 7.04 -6.80
CA GLN A 683 17.08 6.15 -7.82
C GLN A 683 18.48 5.68 -7.43
N LEU A 684 19.30 6.57 -6.85
CA LEU A 684 20.62 6.22 -6.33
C LEU A 684 20.54 5.17 -5.21
N HIS A 685 19.51 5.24 -4.35
CA HIS A 685 19.36 4.27 -3.27
C HIS A 685 18.82 2.92 -3.76
N HIS A 686 18.04 2.88 -4.84
CA HIS A 686 17.69 1.62 -5.53
C HIS A 686 18.94 0.96 -6.14
N LEU A 687 19.81 1.73 -6.80
CA LEU A 687 21.07 1.22 -7.37
C LEU A 687 22.07 0.80 -6.27
N SER A 688 22.14 1.54 -5.17
CA SER A 688 22.91 1.15 -3.98
C SER A 688 22.46 -0.21 -3.45
N ILE A 689 21.16 -0.40 -3.23
CA ILE A 689 20.61 -1.68 -2.76
C ILE A 689 20.84 -2.80 -3.79
N LYS A 690 20.69 -2.53 -5.09
CA LYS A 690 21.03 -3.49 -6.18
C LYS A 690 22.48 -3.96 -6.07
N CYS A 691 23.44 -3.02 -6.04
CA CYS A 691 24.86 -3.35 -5.99
C CYS A 691 25.22 -4.11 -4.71
N ALA A 692 24.66 -3.72 -3.57
CA ALA A 692 24.89 -4.41 -2.31
C ALA A 692 24.32 -5.85 -2.29
N ILE A 693 23.15 -6.07 -2.90
CA ILE A 693 22.57 -7.43 -3.05
C ILE A 693 23.43 -8.26 -4.01
N HIS A 694 23.96 -7.68 -5.09
CA HIS A 694 24.91 -8.37 -5.97
C HIS A 694 26.20 -8.77 -5.23
N VAL A 695 26.75 -7.90 -4.38
CA VAL A 695 27.90 -8.24 -3.52
C VAL A 695 27.57 -9.40 -2.58
N LEU A 696 26.35 -9.46 -2.03
CA LEU A 696 25.90 -10.61 -1.23
C LEU A 696 25.77 -11.89 -2.06
N HIS A 697 25.21 -11.83 -3.27
CA HIS A 697 25.14 -12.99 -4.18
C HIS A 697 26.53 -13.57 -4.47
N VAL A 698 27.49 -12.75 -4.90
CA VAL A 698 28.86 -13.19 -5.22
C VAL A 698 29.58 -13.74 -3.99
N ASN A 699 29.31 -13.18 -2.80
CA ASN A 699 29.84 -13.67 -1.52
C ASN A 699 28.95 -14.74 -0.86
N LYS A 700 28.02 -15.37 -1.59
CA LYS A 700 27.16 -16.48 -1.15
C LYS A 700 26.42 -16.19 0.17
N PHE A 701 25.98 -14.94 0.37
CA PHE A 701 25.35 -14.42 1.59
C PHE A 701 26.15 -14.66 2.89
N ASN A 702 27.49 -14.62 2.82
CA ASN A 702 28.34 -14.63 4.01
C ASN A 702 28.05 -13.38 4.89
N PRO A 703 27.65 -13.55 6.17
CA PRO A 703 27.27 -12.44 7.06
C PRO A 703 28.36 -11.40 7.32
N ASN A 704 29.62 -11.70 6.98
CA ASN A 704 30.79 -10.85 7.24
C ASN A 704 31.48 -10.33 5.97
N CYS A 705 30.86 -10.44 4.78
CA CYS A 705 31.50 -10.08 3.50
C CYS A 705 31.66 -8.57 3.23
N LEU A 706 31.35 -7.70 4.20
CA LEU A 706 31.53 -6.25 4.08
C LEU A 706 32.56 -5.75 5.09
N HIS A 707 33.63 -5.15 4.57
CA HIS A 707 34.78 -4.74 5.35
C HIS A 707 34.64 -3.30 5.87
N ARG A 708 34.75 -3.14 7.19
CA ARG A 708 34.80 -1.86 7.91
C ARG A 708 36.23 -1.36 8.17
N ARG A 709 37.22 -2.24 8.04
CA ARG A 709 38.66 -1.97 8.21
C ARG A 709 39.40 -2.66 7.05
N PRO A 710 40.58 -2.18 6.65
CA PRO A 710 41.45 -2.93 5.74
C PRO A 710 41.89 -4.26 6.37
N ALA A 711 42.10 -5.27 5.52
CA ALA A 711 42.87 -6.47 5.89
C ALA A 711 44.37 -6.22 5.70
N ASP A 712 44.71 -5.58 4.58
CA ASP A 712 46.01 -4.99 4.25
C ASP A 712 45.76 -3.60 3.62
N GLU A 713 46.71 -2.67 3.70
CA GLU A 713 46.66 -1.38 3.00
C GLU A 713 47.69 -1.28 1.85
N SER A 714 48.61 -2.25 1.75
CA SER A 714 49.72 -2.22 0.78
C SER A 714 49.32 -2.55 -0.66
N ASN A 715 48.26 -3.36 -0.84
CA ASN A 715 47.87 -3.92 -2.14
C ASN A 715 46.34 -3.84 -2.34
N LEU A 716 45.79 -2.64 -2.57
CA LEU A 716 44.36 -2.48 -2.82
C LEU A 716 43.95 -3.04 -4.20
N SER A 717 43.38 -4.25 -4.24
CA SER A 717 42.69 -4.73 -5.44
C SER A 717 41.23 -4.25 -5.48
N PRO A 718 40.64 -3.93 -6.65
CA PRO A 718 39.25 -3.47 -6.65
C PRO A 718 38.23 -4.61 -6.41
N SER A 719 38.66 -5.88 -6.43
CA SER A 719 37.92 -7.03 -5.86
C SER A 719 37.82 -7.03 -4.33
N GLU A 720 38.67 -6.27 -3.63
CA GLU A 720 38.47 -5.95 -2.20
C GLU A 720 37.68 -4.66 -2.03
N VAL A 721 37.87 -3.67 -2.91
CA VAL A 721 37.10 -2.41 -2.91
C VAL A 721 35.61 -2.69 -3.05
N VAL A 722 35.18 -3.64 -3.87
CA VAL A 722 33.77 -4.02 -4.01
C VAL A 722 33.13 -4.48 -2.68
N GLN A 723 33.93 -5.00 -1.74
CA GLN A 723 33.50 -5.44 -0.40
C GLN A 723 33.56 -4.32 0.66
N TRP A 724 33.93 -3.08 0.30
CA TRP A 724 34.02 -1.98 1.27
C TRP A 724 32.65 -1.53 1.77
N SER A 725 32.49 -1.42 3.09
CA SER A 725 31.39 -0.68 3.70
C SER A 725 31.51 0.84 3.43
N ASN A 726 30.38 1.56 3.53
CA ASN A 726 30.31 3.02 3.61
C ASN A 726 31.30 3.61 4.62
N HIS A 727 31.51 2.93 5.75
CA HIS A 727 32.51 3.32 6.74
C HIS A 727 33.94 3.25 6.18
N ARG A 728 34.33 2.16 5.49
CA ARG A 728 35.66 2.07 4.85
C ARG A 728 35.82 3.07 3.71
N VAL A 729 34.79 3.41 2.95
CA VAL A 729 34.84 4.53 1.98
C VAL A 729 35.11 5.86 2.70
N MET A 730 34.48 6.11 3.85
CA MET A 730 34.77 7.28 4.69
C MET A 730 36.16 7.25 5.36
N GLU A 731 36.77 6.09 5.59
CA GLU A 731 38.19 5.97 6.00
C GLU A 731 39.11 6.32 4.82
N TRP A 732 38.85 5.76 3.63
CA TRP A 732 39.62 6.03 2.43
C TRP A 732 39.64 7.53 2.07
N LEU A 733 38.50 8.22 2.14
CA LEU A 733 38.45 9.68 1.94
C LEU A 733 39.34 10.48 2.91
N ARG A 734 39.58 9.97 4.12
CA ARG A 734 40.56 10.56 5.06
C ARG A 734 42.01 10.24 4.68
N SER A 735 42.28 9.07 4.10
CA SER A 735 43.60 8.70 3.55
C SER A 735 43.98 9.44 2.25
N VAL A 736 43.03 10.11 1.60
CA VAL A 736 43.25 10.91 0.38
C VAL A 736 42.96 12.40 0.56
N ASP A 737 43.17 12.92 1.78
CA ASP A 737 43.11 14.35 2.12
C ASP A 737 41.72 15.02 1.97
N LEU A 738 40.64 14.24 1.86
CA LEU A 738 39.25 14.72 1.74
C LEU A 738 38.44 14.50 3.03
N ALA A 739 39.14 14.58 4.17
CA ALA A 739 38.61 14.33 5.51
C ALA A 739 37.38 15.17 5.86
N GLU A 740 37.35 16.45 5.44
CA GLU A 740 36.24 17.37 5.72
C GLU A 740 34.93 16.99 5.00
N TYR A 741 35.01 16.28 3.87
CA TYR A 741 33.84 15.87 3.08
C TYR A 741 33.32 14.48 3.47
N ALA A 742 34.15 13.62 4.07
CA ALA A 742 33.80 12.23 4.39
C ALA A 742 32.46 12.07 5.17
N PRO A 743 32.10 12.92 6.16
CA PRO A 743 30.82 12.81 6.86
C PRO A 743 29.58 12.91 5.97
N ASN A 744 29.68 13.55 4.79
CA ASN A 744 28.57 13.73 3.86
C ASN A 744 28.12 12.41 3.19
N LEU A 745 28.91 11.34 3.27
CA LEU A 745 28.50 10.01 2.80
C LEU A 745 27.57 9.26 3.77
N ARG A 746 27.24 9.82 4.94
CA ARG A 746 26.27 9.20 5.85
C ARG A 746 24.86 9.32 5.28
N GLY A 747 24.26 8.18 4.92
CA GLY A 747 22.92 8.13 4.32
C GLY A 747 22.88 8.26 2.80
N SER A 748 24.04 8.35 2.13
CA SER A 748 24.14 8.48 0.66
C SER A 748 24.01 7.17 -0.11
N GLY A 749 24.08 6.02 0.58
CA GLY A 749 24.16 4.69 -0.04
C GLY A 749 25.50 4.37 -0.71
N VAL A 750 26.52 5.21 -0.59
CA VAL A 750 27.85 4.96 -1.18
C VAL A 750 28.60 3.91 -0.38
N HIS A 751 28.95 2.81 -1.04
CA HIS A 751 29.75 1.70 -0.54
C HIS A 751 30.51 1.09 -1.72
N GLY A 752 31.40 0.13 -1.43
CA GLY A 752 32.29 -0.51 -2.40
C GLY A 752 31.60 -1.07 -3.64
N GLY A 753 30.54 -1.86 -3.43
CA GLY A 753 29.70 -2.42 -4.49
C GLY A 753 29.21 -1.35 -5.47
N LEU A 754 28.62 -0.25 -4.99
CA LEU A 754 28.17 0.86 -5.85
C LEU A 754 29.33 1.55 -6.59
N ILE A 755 30.50 1.68 -5.97
CA ILE A 755 31.67 2.33 -6.58
C ILE A 755 32.18 1.53 -7.78
N ILE A 756 32.25 0.21 -7.66
CA ILE A 756 32.74 -0.69 -8.72
C ILE A 756 31.62 -0.99 -9.73
N LEU A 757 30.50 -1.56 -9.28
CA LEU A 757 29.51 -2.29 -10.09
C LEU A 757 28.47 -1.43 -10.82
N GLU A 758 28.37 -0.13 -10.55
CA GLU A 758 27.46 0.78 -11.27
C GLU A 758 28.25 1.61 -12.29
N PRO A 759 28.11 1.36 -13.61
CA PRO A 759 28.91 2.05 -14.63
C PRO A 759 28.59 3.54 -14.74
N ARG A 760 27.43 4.00 -14.25
CA ARG A 760 27.06 5.43 -14.20
C ARG A 760 27.55 6.15 -12.93
N PHE A 761 28.17 5.43 -11.97
CA PHE A 761 28.73 6.00 -10.75
C PHE A 761 30.21 6.34 -10.95
N THR A 762 30.52 7.63 -10.97
CA THR A 762 31.85 8.16 -11.32
C THR A 762 32.40 9.10 -10.25
N GLY A 763 33.63 9.59 -10.44
CA GLY A 763 34.24 10.62 -9.58
C GLY A 763 33.38 11.88 -9.44
N ASP A 764 32.62 12.27 -10.47
CA ASP A 764 31.68 13.39 -10.40
C ASP A 764 30.41 13.08 -9.62
N THR A 765 29.87 11.85 -9.71
CA THR A 765 28.77 11.39 -8.85
C THR A 765 29.19 11.44 -7.38
N LEU A 766 30.40 10.97 -7.09
CA LEU A 766 30.98 11.00 -5.75
C LEU A 766 31.24 12.45 -5.29
N ALA A 767 31.75 13.33 -6.16
CA ALA A 767 31.94 14.75 -5.85
C ALA A 767 30.63 15.48 -5.52
N MET A 768 29.54 15.16 -6.21
CA MET A 768 28.19 15.67 -5.88
C MET A 768 27.72 15.18 -4.50
N LEU A 769 27.87 13.89 -4.21
CA LEU A 769 27.45 13.30 -2.92
C LEU A 769 28.30 13.76 -1.74
N LEU A 770 29.55 14.16 -2.00
CA LEU A 770 30.43 14.81 -1.03
C LEU A 770 30.12 16.30 -0.84
N ASN A 771 29.15 16.87 -1.57
CA ASN A 771 28.84 18.30 -1.61
C ASN A 771 30.04 19.19 -2.00
N ILE A 772 30.94 18.68 -2.85
CA ILE A 772 32.06 19.47 -3.39
C ILE A 772 31.51 20.36 -4.53
N PRO A 773 31.53 21.71 -4.42
CA PRO A 773 30.99 22.59 -5.45
C PRO A 773 31.70 22.40 -6.80
N PRO A 774 31.02 22.61 -7.95
CA PRO A 774 31.66 22.52 -9.27
C PRO A 774 32.84 23.50 -9.42
N GLN A 775 32.80 24.65 -8.73
CA GLN A 775 33.86 25.65 -8.73
C GLN A 775 35.16 25.17 -8.04
N LYS A 776 35.13 24.14 -7.17
CA LYS A 776 36.34 23.59 -6.53
C LYS A 776 37.05 22.59 -7.46
N THR A 777 37.46 23.06 -8.64
CA THR A 777 38.04 22.25 -9.73
C THR A 777 39.26 21.43 -9.29
N LEU A 778 40.15 22.01 -8.48
CA LEU A 778 41.33 21.30 -7.94
C LEU A 778 40.96 20.08 -7.08
N LEU A 779 39.95 20.21 -6.20
CA LEU A 779 39.49 19.09 -5.38
C LEU A 779 38.77 18.03 -6.23
N ARG A 780 37.99 18.43 -7.23
CA ARG A 780 37.34 17.50 -8.16
C ARG A 780 38.36 16.71 -8.99
N ARG A 781 39.41 17.36 -9.48
CA ARG A 781 40.52 16.69 -10.20
C ARG A 781 41.28 15.71 -9.30
N HIS A 782 41.61 16.12 -8.05
CA HIS A 782 42.25 15.25 -7.07
C HIS A 782 41.39 14.03 -6.72
N LEU A 783 40.11 14.25 -6.40
CA LEU A 783 39.15 13.18 -6.15
C LEU A 783 39.03 12.22 -7.33
N THR A 784 38.93 12.72 -8.56
CA THR A 784 38.82 11.87 -9.77
C THR A 784 40.10 11.06 -9.99
N THR A 785 41.28 11.65 -9.81
CA THR A 785 42.56 10.93 -9.90
C THR A 785 42.66 9.81 -8.86
N LYS A 786 42.25 10.09 -7.62
CA LYS A 786 42.24 9.10 -6.53
C LYS A 786 41.15 8.03 -6.70
N PHE A 787 40.00 8.39 -7.28
CA PHE A 787 38.90 7.48 -7.58
C PHE A 787 39.28 6.50 -8.70
N ASN A 788 39.86 6.98 -9.79
CA ASN A 788 40.35 6.13 -10.88
C ASN A 788 41.42 5.14 -10.38
N ALA A 789 42.37 5.61 -9.57
CA ALA A 789 43.37 4.76 -8.91
C ALA A 789 42.78 3.74 -7.92
N LEU A 790 41.58 3.99 -7.37
CA LEU A 790 40.87 3.06 -6.48
C LEU A 790 40.13 1.96 -7.25
N ILE A 791 39.50 2.28 -8.38
CA ILE A 791 38.69 1.33 -9.15
C ILE A 791 39.50 0.50 -10.16
N GLY A 792 40.69 0.97 -10.53
CA GLY A 792 41.57 0.31 -11.51
C GLY A 792 41.16 0.53 -12.98
N PRO A 793 42.06 0.21 -13.93
CA PRO A 793 41.91 0.61 -15.33
C PRO A 793 40.72 -0.05 -16.04
N GLU A 794 40.34 -1.28 -15.65
CA GLU A 794 39.20 -2.00 -16.24
C GLU A 794 37.86 -1.28 -15.94
N ALA A 795 37.60 -0.99 -14.66
CA ALA A 795 36.39 -0.27 -14.25
C ALA A 795 36.43 1.21 -14.65
N GLU A 796 37.60 1.83 -14.78
CA GLU A 796 37.73 3.16 -15.37
C GLU A 796 37.30 3.16 -16.84
N GLN A 797 37.74 2.17 -17.62
CA GLN A 797 37.39 2.06 -19.04
C GLN A 797 35.90 1.74 -19.22
N GLU A 798 35.32 0.82 -18.46
CA GLU A 798 33.88 0.52 -18.54
C GLU A 798 33.01 1.76 -18.26
N LYS A 799 33.37 2.57 -17.25
CA LYS A 799 32.66 3.82 -16.93
C LYS A 799 32.83 4.86 -18.05
N ARG A 800 34.02 4.95 -18.65
CA ARG A 800 34.29 5.80 -19.84
C ARG A 800 33.44 5.38 -21.04
N ASP A 801 33.38 4.10 -21.34
CA ASP A 801 32.59 3.56 -22.45
C ASP A 801 31.08 3.74 -22.20
N LYS A 802 30.63 3.62 -20.95
CA LYS A 802 29.24 3.94 -20.60
C LYS A 802 28.92 5.42 -20.76
N MET A 803 29.85 6.32 -20.41
CA MET A 803 29.71 7.77 -20.62
C MET A 803 29.73 8.17 -22.10
N ALA A 804 30.42 7.41 -22.96
CA ALA A 804 30.46 7.62 -24.40
C ALA A 804 29.21 7.10 -25.15
N SER A 805 28.31 6.38 -24.47
CA SER A 805 27.10 5.83 -25.08
C SER A 805 26.08 6.93 -25.41
N PRO A 806 25.46 6.96 -26.61
CA PRO A 806 24.41 7.94 -26.95
C PRO A 806 23.19 7.94 -26.02
N ALA A 807 22.92 6.82 -25.34
CA ALA A 807 21.85 6.68 -24.35
C ALA A 807 22.30 6.99 -22.91
N TYR A 808 23.49 7.58 -22.71
CA TYR A 808 24.01 7.88 -21.39
C TYR A 808 23.18 8.97 -20.68
N THR A 809 22.67 8.62 -19.50
CA THR A 809 22.08 9.58 -18.57
C THR A 809 22.91 9.60 -17.27
N PRO A 810 23.41 10.76 -16.81
CA PRO A 810 24.19 10.83 -15.57
C PRO A 810 23.34 10.46 -14.34
N LEU A 811 24.00 10.06 -13.24
CA LEU A 811 23.34 9.83 -11.95
C LEU A 811 23.13 11.13 -11.19
N THR A 812 21.87 11.58 -11.09
CA THR A 812 21.46 12.75 -10.30
C THR A 812 21.06 12.33 -8.88
N THR A 813 21.61 13.00 -7.87
CA THR A 813 21.37 12.70 -6.44
C THR A 813 19.92 12.89 -5.98
N THR A 814 19.15 13.70 -6.71
CA THR A 814 17.73 14.02 -6.45
C THR A 814 16.73 13.19 -7.27
N ALA A 815 17.20 12.31 -8.16
CA ALA A 815 16.33 11.51 -9.03
C ALA A 815 15.47 10.53 -8.21
N LYS A 816 14.16 10.49 -8.50
CA LYS A 816 13.20 9.63 -7.79
C LYS A 816 12.62 8.56 -8.72
N VAL A 817 12.59 7.33 -8.23
CA VAL A 817 11.85 6.23 -8.89
C VAL A 817 10.36 6.51 -8.74
N ARG A 818 9.64 6.52 -9.86
CA ARG A 818 8.17 6.58 -9.88
C ARG A 818 7.63 5.15 -9.89
N PRO A 819 6.51 4.84 -9.21
CA PRO A 819 5.84 3.56 -9.37
C PRO A 819 5.52 3.31 -10.84
N ARG A 820 5.83 2.12 -11.37
CA ARG A 820 5.34 1.72 -12.70
C ARG A 820 3.82 1.59 -12.60
N LYS A 821 3.08 2.56 -13.15
CA LYS A 821 1.67 2.33 -13.50
C LYS A 821 1.66 1.21 -14.54
N LEU A 822 1.04 0.08 -14.22
CA LEU A 822 0.65 -0.91 -15.21
C LEU A 822 -0.40 -0.26 -16.11
N GLY A 823 0.04 0.24 -17.27
CA GLY A 823 -0.87 0.76 -18.29
C GLY A 823 -1.69 -0.38 -18.89
N PHE A 824 -2.92 -0.10 -19.29
CA PHE A 824 -3.90 -1.10 -19.74
C PHE A 824 -3.54 -1.81 -21.07
N SER A 825 -2.40 -1.47 -21.69
CA SER A 825 -1.93 -2.07 -22.94
C SER A 825 -1.62 -3.57 -22.85
N HIS A 826 -1.16 -4.08 -21.69
CA HIS A 826 -0.77 -5.50 -21.57
C HIS A 826 -1.94 -6.51 -21.53
N PHE A 827 -3.20 -6.08 -21.49
CA PHE A 827 -4.35 -6.99 -21.43
C PHE A 827 -4.53 -7.88 -22.68
N GLY A 828 -3.93 -7.52 -23.83
CA GLY A 828 -4.01 -8.31 -25.07
C GLY A 828 -3.38 -9.71 -24.99
N ASN A 829 -2.19 -9.83 -24.41
CA ASN A 829 -1.38 -11.06 -24.51
C ASN A 829 -1.52 -12.00 -23.28
N MET A 830 -2.35 -11.63 -22.31
CA MET A 830 -2.48 -12.30 -20.99
C MET A 830 -3.06 -13.72 -21.02
N ARG A 831 -3.53 -14.25 -22.17
CA ARG A 831 -4.24 -15.54 -22.23
C ARG A 831 -3.37 -16.81 -22.22
N LYS A 832 -2.03 -16.72 -22.37
CA LYS A 832 -1.15 -17.91 -22.37
C LYS A 832 0.26 -17.78 -21.75
N LYS A 833 0.83 -16.58 -21.59
CA LYS A 833 2.17 -16.41 -20.97
C LYS A 833 2.00 -16.24 -19.46
N LYS A 834 2.66 -17.07 -18.64
CA LYS A 834 2.71 -16.83 -17.18
C LYS A 834 3.48 -15.53 -16.93
N PHE A 835 2.98 -14.70 -16.02
CA PHE A 835 3.75 -13.58 -15.48
C PHE A 835 4.94 -14.17 -14.69
N ASP A 836 6.16 -13.86 -15.10
CA ASP A 836 7.36 -14.35 -14.44
C ASP A 836 7.86 -13.32 -13.43
N GLU A 837 7.81 -13.65 -12.14
CA GLU A 837 8.14 -12.71 -11.06
C GLU A 837 9.65 -12.37 -11.05
N SER A 838 10.48 -13.17 -11.72
CA SER A 838 11.95 -13.04 -11.77
C SER A 838 12.44 -11.71 -12.32
N THR A 839 11.75 -11.15 -13.32
CA THR A 839 12.20 -9.96 -14.05
C THR A 839 11.99 -8.66 -13.26
N ASP A 840 11.14 -8.66 -12.23
CA ASP A 840 10.81 -7.48 -11.41
C ASP A 840 11.70 -7.35 -10.16
N TYR A 841 12.60 -8.32 -9.90
CA TYR A 841 13.55 -8.27 -8.81
C TYR A 841 14.66 -7.22 -9.06
N ILE A 842 15.08 -6.51 -8.01
CA ILE A 842 16.06 -5.41 -8.09
C ILE A 842 17.43 -5.89 -8.57
N CYS A 843 17.81 -7.10 -8.13
CA CYS A 843 18.98 -7.84 -8.59
C CYS A 843 18.50 -9.25 -8.94
N PRO A 844 18.10 -9.51 -10.20
CA PRO A 844 17.77 -10.85 -10.67
C PRO A 844 18.94 -11.82 -10.42
N MET A 845 18.61 -13.09 -10.22
CA MET A 845 19.58 -14.16 -9.98
C MET A 845 19.86 -14.89 -11.30
N GLU A 846 21.13 -14.97 -11.68
CA GLU A 846 21.59 -15.81 -12.79
C GLU A 846 21.19 -17.29 -12.55
N PRO A 847 20.46 -17.94 -13.46
CA PRO A 847 19.93 -19.29 -13.26
C PRO A 847 20.99 -20.38 -13.50
N GLY A 848 22.06 -20.33 -12.71
CA GLY A 848 22.98 -21.44 -12.48
C GLY A 848 24.40 -21.25 -13.03
N ASP A 849 25.37 -21.23 -12.11
CA ASP A 849 26.63 -21.92 -12.36
C ASP A 849 27.20 -22.45 -11.03
N ALA A 850 27.07 -23.75 -10.81
CA ALA A 850 27.68 -24.45 -9.70
C ALA A 850 28.92 -25.20 -10.20
N VAL A 851 30.04 -25.06 -9.47
CA VAL A 851 31.36 -25.68 -9.76
C VAL A 851 32.18 -24.99 -10.86
N SER A 852 32.83 -23.86 -10.50
CA SER A 852 34.17 -23.56 -11.03
C SER A 852 35.01 -22.69 -10.08
N ASP A 853 36.29 -22.54 -10.44
CA ASP A 853 37.43 -22.32 -9.54
C ASP A 853 37.54 -20.94 -8.85
N SER A 854 38.21 -20.90 -7.69
CA SER A 854 38.27 -19.78 -6.74
C SER A 854 39.11 -18.57 -7.17
N HIS A 855 39.63 -18.56 -8.40
CA HIS A 855 40.54 -17.52 -8.92
C HIS A 855 39.95 -16.65 -10.05
N ARG A 856 38.65 -16.77 -10.34
CA ARG A 856 37.97 -16.02 -11.43
C ARG A 856 37.01 -14.91 -10.97
N VAL A 857 37.11 -14.45 -9.72
CA VAL A 857 36.18 -13.47 -9.09
C VAL A 857 35.88 -12.26 -10.00
N TYR A 858 36.89 -11.71 -10.68
CA TYR A 858 36.71 -10.58 -11.62
C TYR A 858 35.81 -10.88 -12.83
N GLY A 859 35.87 -12.10 -13.37
CA GLY A 859 35.04 -12.50 -14.51
C GLY A 859 33.56 -12.65 -14.15
N VAL A 860 33.25 -12.93 -12.88
CA VAL A 860 31.87 -13.13 -12.39
C VAL A 860 31.08 -11.81 -12.37
N TYR A 861 31.75 -10.66 -12.22
CA TYR A 861 31.10 -9.34 -12.32
C TYR A 861 30.66 -8.98 -13.75
N ARG A 862 31.15 -9.70 -14.77
CA ARG A 862 31.00 -9.33 -16.20
C ARG A 862 29.71 -9.84 -16.86
N GLY A 863 28.74 -10.34 -16.10
CA GLY A 863 27.49 -10.92 -16.63
C GLY A 863 26.49 -9.91 -17.23
N LEU A 864 26.61 -8.61 -16.92
CA LEU A 864 25.59 -7.59 -17.24
C LEU A 864 25.60 -7.10 -18.71
N SER A 865 25.41 -8.02 -19.66
CA SER A 865 24.96 -7.66 -21.01
C SER A 865 23.47 -7.27 -20.99
N PRO A 866 23.03 -6.28 -21.79
CA PRO A 866 21.67 -5.74 -21.71
C PRO A 866 20.63 -6.60 -22.44
N LEU A 867 20.20 -7.68 -21.77
CA LEU A 867 18.88 -8.30 -21.95
C LEU A 867 17.97 -7.74 -20.84
N ASP A 868 16.76 -7.23 -21.08
CA ASP A 868 15.99 -7.14 -22.33
C ASP A 868 15.70 -5.69 -22.73
N ASN A 869 15.79 -5.41 -24.03
CA ASN A 869 15.21 -4.25 -24.69
C ASN A 869 14.69 -4.70 -26.08
N HIS A 870 13.83 -5.74 -26.11
CA HIS A 870 13.46 -6.44 -27.35
C HIS A 870 11.98 -6.88 -27.42
N GLU A 871 11.05 -5.92 -27.37
CA GLU A 871 9.67 -6.14 -27.85
C GLU A 871 9.02 -4.79 -28.25
N LEU A 872 9.53 -4.12 -29.30
CA LEU A 872 8.83 -3.01 -29.99
C LEU A 872 9.44 -2.62 -31.36
N ASP A 873 9.94 -3.58 -32.13
CA ASP A 873 10.23 -3.38 -33.56
C ASP A 873 10.12 -4.73 -34.30
N GLY A 874 9.56 -4.74 -35.51
CA GLY A 874 9.38 -5.98 -36.31
C GLY A 874 7.96 -6.42 -36.63
N LEU A 875 7.13 -5.52 -37.19
CA LEU A 875 5.87 -5.93 -37.84
C LEU A 875 5.42 -4.96 -38.96
N ASP A 876 6.22 -4.85 -40.02
CA ASP A 876 5.73 -4.55 -41.39
C ASP A 876 6.81 -4.84 -42.46
N GLN A 877 6.75 -6.01 -43.11
CA GLN A 877 7.55 -6.35 -44.30
C GLN A 877 6.87 -7.42 -45.18
N VAL A 878 5.62 -7.20 -45.60
CA VAL A 878 4.95 -8.00 -46.64
C VAL A 878 4.08 -7.09 -47.52
N GLY A 879 4.51 -6.86 -48.78
CA GLY A 879 3.80 -5.97 -49.73
C GLY A 879 4.78 -5.34 -50.73
N GLN A 880 5.33 -6.10 -51.68
CA GLN A 880 4.77 -6.40 -53.01
C GLN A 880 5.05 -5.33 -54.09
N ILE A 881 5.90 -5.72 -55.05
CA ILE A 881 5.77 -5.47 -56.50
C ILE A 881 5.72 -4.00 -56.95
N SER A 882 6.89 -3.42 -57.24
CA SER A 882 7.37 -3.28 -58.62
C SER A 882 8.87 -2.96 -58.67
#